data_AF-A0A2D6YVY8-F1
#
_entry.id   AF-A0A2D6YVY8-F1
#
_cell.length_a   1.000
_cell.length_b   1.000
_cell.length_c   1.000
_cell.angle_alpha   90.00
_cell.angle_beta   90.00
_cell.angle_gamma   90.00
#
_symmetry.space_group_name_H-M   'P 1'
#
loop_
_entity.id
_entity.type
_entity.pdbx_description
1 polymer ?
#
loop_
_entity_poly.entity_id
_entity_poly.type
_entity_poly.pdbx_seq_one_letter_code
_entity_poly.pdbx_strand_id
1 'polypeptide(L)'
;MTTALIVATLFSGIVDTPAAAAIEDDRPDLRSVEAQTITVVNECADATVRIEFRGRMASSGSGVMIDPDGLVLTAGHVGSRPGRRVEVVLPDGRSFRGETLGQIYNDDVDLGLIRLEALPEGESFPAVSLAAEDSIERGEWVVTLGYAAGISANLETPPAARLGRVIGVDGGELAVDSPFDAGDSGGPVFDLEGRLIGIVSRCGHEAWQNIATGVDAIHAFLPHLEADTLDDIDADAWSGNGARRGARRTKRDPRLLDDITATAGSTPGFTAEIRYEDRLVGVGTIVGRDRIVAKASLLARQSRDAIAVCENPIDGRRVVIPLTPLAIDPELDLVLLDAPGVVGPYRRPDVRSEAIEAGTMLVVLDDDGDPADFGIVARDRDVLRVEDASEDRPFIGIAYSVEQDGSGIRITRVVPSSSAAGAGLQVGDVLRNLDGRPLRSRRTLAGELNERAIGDRVLFEMDRDGDARSIAMELGIRPGSSTYGLPTNTTTATSRLRGGFGEVHLLDADIPPHQIGSPVVDLEGRLVGWTVARRTRTSVVVIPWKRLTERVDRLDPDRDEAARRLCAYRVGVTESADGTIELSASDAFPIGDAIRRERFAPDGGTTWGSWSDVDDGLEWSLRVDRPGRFRVMIDQACSRRDAETPIRFSVGESSVDSRTEATDGWTRFGSFSMGEIDITETGETVARLLPLASPRNDVMKFAGITLVRIEDAAPMEEDEPRMTPLRESGP
;
A
#
# COMPACT_ATOMS: atom_id res chain seq x y z
N MET A 1 -55.94 -75.50 3.79
CA MET A 1 -56.53 -75.27 5.12
C MET A 1 -55.41 -74.76 6.01
N THR A 2 -55.26 -73.44 6.12
CA THR A 2 -55.70 -72.58 7.24
C THR A 2 -54.82 -72.72 8.51
N THR A 3 -54.20 -71.58 8.89
CA THR A 3 -53.94 -71.10 10.28
C THR A 3 -52.89 -71.87 11.10
N ALA A 4 -51.97 -71.32 11.91
CA ALA A 4 -51.32 -70.02 12.12
C ALA A 4 -50.23 -70.22 13.19
N LEU A 5 -49.27 -69.28 13.22
CA LEU A 5 -48.53 -68.74 14.38
C LEU A 5 -47.71 -69.68 15.31
N ILE A 6 -46.40 -69.37 15.47
CA ILE A 6 -45.71 -68.92 16.72
C ILE A 6 -44.19 -69.22 16.67
N VAL A 7 -43.42 -68.12 16.74
CA VAL A 7 -42.15 -67.85 17.47
C VAL A 7 -41.12 -68.98 17.68
N ALA A 8 -39.87 -68.76 17.25
CA ALA A 8 -38.67 -68.76 18.12
C ALA A 8 -37.34 -68.65 17.33
N THR A 9 -36.59 -67.60 17.66
CA THR A 9 -35.11 -67.48 17.85
C THR A 9 -34.15 -68.24 16.92
N LEU A 10 -33.17 -67.51 16.35
CA LEU A 10 -31.75 -67.88 16.37
C LEU A 10 -30.84 -66.67 16.11
N PHE A 11 -29.76 -66.64 16.89
CA PHE A 11 -28.78 -65.58 17.07
C PHE A 11 -27.60 -65.69 16.09
N SER A 12 -27.04 -64.52 15.77
CA SER A 12 -25.62 -64.20 15.49
C SER A 12 -24.89 -64.83 14.30
N GLY A 13 -24.44 -63.93 13.42
CA GLY A 13 -23.39 -64.14 12.43
C GLY A 13 -23.21 -62.90 11.57
N ILE A 14 -22.89 -61.74 12.17
CA ILE A 14 -22.47 -60.54 11.42
C ILE A 14 -20.94 -60.54 11.39
N VAL A 15 -20.40 -60.52 10.19
CA VAL A 15 -18.99 -60.30 9.91
C VAL A 15 -18.75 -58.80 10.01
N ASP A 16 -18.06 -58.36 11.04
CA ASP A 16 -17.63 -56.97 11.20
C ASP A 16 -16.72 -56.57 10.04
N THR A 17 -17.15 -55.58 9.27
CA THR A 17 -16.26 -54.81 8.41
C THR A 17 -15.63 -53.76 9.30
N PRO A 18 -14.29 -53.61 9.35
CA PRO A 18 -13.69 -52.61 10.22
C PRO A 18 -14.16 -51.23 9.78
N ALA A 19 -14.74 -50.47 10.71
CA ALA A 19 -15.02 -49.06 10.53
C ALA A 19 -13.72 -48.39 10.06
N ALA A 20 -13.79 -47.68 8.94
CA ALA A 20 -12.74 -46.76 8.54
C ALA A 20 -12.51 -45.82 9.74
N ALA A 21 -11.33 -45.88 10.34
CA ALA A 21 -10.95 -44.93 11.38
C ALA A 21 -11.13 -43.53 10.78
N ALA A 22 -12.01 -42.73 11.40
CA ALA A 22 -12.08 -41.31 11.10
C ALA A 22 -10.68 -40.75 11.31
N ILE A 23 -10.08 -40.20 10.26
CA ILE A 23 -8.87 -39.41 10.39
C ILE A 23 -9.28 -38.22 11.26
N GLU A 24 -8.74 -38.12 12.48
CA GLU A 24 -8.91 -36.92 13.30
C GLU A 24 -8.41 -35.73 12.48
N ASP A 25 -9.30 -34.78 12.27
CA ASP A 25 -9.01 -33.55 11.55
C ASP A 25 -8.23 -32.62 12.47
N ASP A 26 -6.90 -32.68 12.41
CA ASP A 26 -5.94 -31.89 13.22
C ASP A 26 -5.86 -30.41 12.77
N ARG A 27 -6.87 -29.91 12.05
CA ARG A 27 -6.94 -28.52 11.60
C ARG A 27 -7.38 -27.61 12.76
N PRO A 28 -6.79 -26.40 12.89
CA PRO A 28 -7.20 -25.47 13.92
C PRO A 28 -8.64 -25.00 13.69
N ASP A 29 -9.43 -24.91 14.76
CA ASP A 29 -10.74 -24.26 14.70
C ASP A 29 -10.53 -22.74 14.62
N LEU A 30 -10.51 -22.20 13.39
CA LEU A 30 -10.29 -20.78 13.14
C LEU A 30 -11.37 -19.89 13.79
N ARG A 31 -12.57 -20.41 14.06
CA ARG A 31 -13.60 -19.65 14.78
C ARG A 31 -13.26 -19.50 16.27
N SER A 32 -12.67 -20.54 16.87
CA SER A 32 -12.14 -20.45 18.24
C SER A 32 -10.97 -19.46 18.30
N VAL A 33 -10.06 -19.52 17.31
CA VAL A 33 -8.92 -18.60 17.22
C VAL A 33 -9.40 -17.15 17.10
N GLU A 34 -10.39 -16.87 16.25
CA GLU A 34 -11.01 -15.55 16.12
C GLU A 34 -11.58 -15.06 17.47
N ALA A 35 -12.40 -15.89 18.14
CA ALA A 35 -13.03 -15.52 19.41
C ALA A 35 -12.00 -15.22 20.52
N GLN A 36 -10.92 -16.03 20.59
CA GLN A 36 -9.83 -15.80 21.52
C GLN A 36 -9.03 -14.54 21.15
N THR A 37 -8.79 -14.31 19.86
CA THR A 37 -8.11 -13.11 19.37
C THR A 37 -8.86 -11.85 19.77
N ILE A 38 -10.17 -11.79 19.53
CA ILE A 38 -11.04 -10.67 19.95
C ILE A 38 -10.93 -10.44 21.46
N THR A 39 -10.95 -11.51 22.25
CA THR A 39 -10.83 -11.43 23.72
C THR A 39 -9.48 -10.81 24.12
N VAL A 40 -8.37 -11.33 23.59
CA VAL A 40 -7.02 -10.81 23.87
C VAL A 40 -6.87 -9.36 23.46
N VAL A 41 -7.39 -8.96 22.29
CA VAL A 41 -7.36 -7.56 21.87
C VAL A 41 -8.09 -6.67 22.87
N ASN A 42 -9.30 -7.05 23.27
CA ASN A 42 -10.12 -6.28 24.21
C ASN A 42 -9.50 -6.18 25.61
N GLU A 43 -8.86 -7.24 26.10
CA GLU A 43 -8.28 -7.27 27.45
C GLU A 43 -6.88 -6.62 27.53
N CYS A 44 -6.10 -6.69 26.45
CA CYS A 44 -4.69 -6.27 26.46
C CYS A 44 -4.42 -4.91 25.79
N ALA A 45 -5.37 -4.36 25.02
CA ALA A 45 -5.17 -3.08 24.32
C ALA A 45 -4.87 -1.92 25.27
N ASP A 46 -5.57 -1.83 26.41
CA ASP A 46 -5.39 -0.74 27.40
C ASP A 46 -3.98 -0.68 27.99
N ALA A 47 -3.28 -1.82 28.09
CA ALA A 47 -1.91 -1.90 28.58
C ALA A 47 -0.86 -1.65 27.48
N THR A 48 -1.26 -1.60 26.22
CA THR A 48 -0.35 -1.31 25.10
C THR A 48 -0.29 0.19 24.87
N VAL A 49 0.91 0.75 24.95
CA VAL A 49 1.12 2.21 24.99
C VAL A 49 1.98 2.70 23.85
N ARG A 50 1.80 3.96 23.46
CA ARG A 50 2.65 4.66 22.49
C ARG A 50 3.75 5.40 23.24
N ILE A 51 4.97 5.28 22.75
CA ILE A 51 6.16 5.92 23.32
C ILE A 51 6.59 7.06 22.40
N GLU A 52 6.83 8.24 22.96
CA GLU A 52 7.30 9.42 22.22
C GLU A 52 8.51 10.08 22.90
N PHE A 53 9.56 10.30 22.12
CA PHE A 53 10.69 11.13 22.51
C PHE A 53 10.62 12.45 21.74
N ARG A 54 10.60 13.57 22.47
CA ARG A 54 10.61 14.92 21.88
C ARG A 54 12.04 15.46 21.73
N GLY A 55 12.30 16.27 20.70
CA GLY A 55 13.55 17.02 20.52
C GLY A 55 14.22 16.83 19.15
N ARG A 56 15.52 17.16 19.04
CA ARG A 56 16.30 17.06 17.79
C ARG A 56 16.45 15.62 17.25
N MET A 57 16.26 14.62 18.11
CA MET A 57 16.22 13.19 17.76
C MET A 57 14.87 12.62 18.20
N ALA A 58 13.79 13.14 17.61
CA ALA A 58 12.46 12.62 17.89
C ALA A 58 12.33 11.18 17.36
N SER A 59 11.79 10.31 18.19
CA SER A 59 11.48 8.92 17.85
C SER A 59 10.17 8.52 18.51
N SER A 60 9.47 7.57 17.89
CA SER A 60 8.29 6.96 18.46
C SER A 60 8.35 5.45 18.32
N GLY A 61 7.65 4.75 19.20
CA GLY A 61 7.50 3.30 19.16
C GLY A 61 6.33 2.87 20.02
N SER A 62 6.29 1.59 20.33
CA SER A 62 5.28 0.97 21.16
C SER A 62 5.89 0.45 22.46
N GLY A 63 5.04 0.22 23.46
CA GLY A 63 5.42 -0.38 24.73
C GLY A 63 4.25 -1.15 25.33
N VAL A 64 4.52 -1.88 26.41
CA VAL A 64 3.50 -2.59 27.18
C VAL A 64 3.71 -2.38 28.67
N MET A 65 2.64 -2.02 29.38
CA MET A 65 2.61 -1.94 30.83
C MET A 65 2.61 -3.33 31.45
N ILE A 66 3.59 -3.61 32.30
CA ILE A 66 3.75 -4.92 32.96
C ILE A 66 3.45 -4.88 34.46
N ASP A 67 3.27 -3.69 35.04
CA ASP A 67 2.84 -3.54 36.43
C ASP A 67 1.90 -2.33 36.62
N PRO A 68 1.07 -2.34 37.68
CA PRO A 68 0.14 -1.23 37.96
C PRO A 68 0.83 0.06 38.45
N ASP A 69 2.13 0.02 38.75
CA ASP A 69 2.92 1.16 39.24
C ASP A 69 3.54 1.99 38.10
N GLY A 70 3.41 1.52 36.85
CA GLY A 70 3.80 2.27 35.66
C GLY A 70 5.11 1.81 35.04
N LEU A 71 5.45 0.52 35.16
CA LEU A 71 6.59 -0.07 34.49
C LEU A 71 6.23 -0.54 33.07
N VAL A 72 6.96 -0.03 32.09
CA VAL A 72 6.69 -0.24 30.67
C VAL A 72 7.89 -0.93 30.01
N LEU A 73 7.67 -2.10 29.41
CA LEU A 73 8.61 -2.73 28.50
C LEU A 73 8.50 -2.14 27.10
N THR A 74 9.63 -2.04 26.41
CA THR A 74 9.73 -1.64 25.01
C THR A 74 10.95 -2.30 24.37
N ALA A 75 11.18 -2.04 23.08
CA ALA A 75 12.40 -2.45 22.41
C ALA A 75 13.54 -1.53 22.84
N GLY A 76 14.72 -2.11 23.03
CA GLY A 76 15.89 -1.35 23.46
C GLY A 76 16.19 -0.20 22.51
N HIS A 77 16.21 -0.46 21.21
CA HIS A 77 16.49 0.57 20.21
C HIS A 77 15.47 1.74 20.19
N VAL A 78 14.24 1.53 20.70
CA VAL A 78 13.23 2.60 20.86
C VAL A 78 13.58 3.49 22.05
N GLY A 79 13.81 2.88 23.22
CA GLY A 79 14.15 3.58 24.46
C GLY A 79 15.42 4.44 24.31
N SER A 80 16.38 3.94 23.53
CA SER A 80 17.75 4.46 23.51
C SER A 80 18.34 4.47 24.94
N ARG A 81 19.36 5.30 25.20
CA ARG A 81 20.12 5.29 26.45
C ARG A 81 19.27 5.55 27.71
N PRO A 82 19.65 4.98 28.87
CA PRO A 82 19.08 5.30 30.18
C PRO A 82 19.06 6.81 30.52
N GLY A 83 18.14 7.19 31.41
CA GLY A 83 18.01 8.56 31.93
C GLY A 83 17.34 9.58 30.99
N ARG A 84 16.71 9.12 29.90
CA ARG A 84 15.98 9.98 28.98
C ARG A 84 14.54 10.18 29.45
N ARG A 85 14.11 11.43 29.43
CA ARG A 85 12.69 11.76 29.57
C ARG A 85 11.92 11.28 28.36
N VAL A 86 10.79 10.64 28.63
CA VAL A 86 9.89 10.06 27.65
C VAL A 86 8.45 10.45 27.95
N GLU A 87 7.65 10.53 26.91
CA GLU A 87 6.20 10.68 27.01
C GLU A 87 5.54 9.37 26.59
N VAL A 88 4.66 8.85 27.42
CA VAL A 88 3.93 7.61 27.17
C VAL A 88 2.44 7.94 27.09
N VAL A 89 1.84 7.59 25.95
CA VAL A 89 0.46 7.89 25.62
C VAL A 89 -0.35 6.59 25.66
N LEU A 90 -1.40 6.58 26.48
CA LEU A 90 -2.33 5.45 26.60
C LEU A 90 -3.34 5.46 25.45
N PRO A 91 -4.04 4.34 25.18
CA PRO A 91 -5.08 4.27 24.14
C PRO A 91 -6.20 5.30 24.29
N ASP A 92 -6.49 5.73 25.52
CA ASP A 92 -7.48 6.79 25.82
C ASP A 92 -6.98 8.23 25.53
N GLY A 93 -5.75 8.37 25.02
CA GLY A 93 -5.11 9.64 24.69
C GLY A 93 -4.47 10.37 25.87
N ARG A 94 -4.58 9.86 27.10
CA ARG A 94 -3.85 10.43 28.24
C ARG A 94 -2.36 10.23 28.06
N SER A 95 -1.60 11.26 28.43
CA SER A 95 -0.15 11.30 28.31
C SER A 95 0.50 11.42 29.68
N PHE A 96 1.48 10.56 29.93
CA PHE A 96 2.24 10.48 31.17
C PHE A 96 3.72 10.67 30.88
N ARG A 97 4.41 11.31 31.81
CA ARG A 97 5.86 11.43 31.75
C ARG A 97 6.50 10.22 32.39
N GLY A 98 7.67 9.85 31.88
CA GLY A 98 8.51 8.83 32.47
C GLY A 98 9.98 9.06 32.17
N GLU A 99 10.77 8.10 32.64
CA GLU A 99 12.21 8.04 32.42
C GLU A 99 12.61 6.63 31.98
N THR A 100 13.50 6.53 31.00
CA THR A 100 14.10 5.27 30.58
C THR A 100 15.06 4.78 31.68
N LEU A 101 14.88 3.52 32.11
CA LEU A 101 15.80 2.81 32.99
C LEU A 101 16.86 2.09 32.13
N GLY A 102 17.10 0.79 32.31
CA GLY A 102 18.06 0.03 31.51
C GLY A 102 17.64 -0.23 30.05
N GLN A 103 18.64 -0.55 29.22
CA GLN A 103 18.47 -0.96 27.82
C GLN A 103 19.48 -2.05 27.44
N ILE A 104 19.04 -3.12 26.80
CA ILE A 104 19.88 -4.10 26.10
C ILE A 104 19.51 -4.13 24.61
N TYR A 105 20.52 -4.03 23.75
CA TYR A 105 20.35 -4.12 22.31
C TYR A 105 21.60 -4.77 21.69
N ASN A 106 21.54 -6.09 21.53
CA ASN A 106 22.59 -6.93 20.96
C ASN A 106 22.00 -7.84 19.86
N ASP A 107 22.74 -8.86 19.42
CA ASP A 107 22.35 -9.68 18.26
C ASP A 107 21.06 -10.50 18.47
N ASP A 108 20.75 -10.92 19.71
CA ASP A 108 19.62 -11.81 20.05
C ASP A 108 18.60 -11.22 21.05
N VAL A 109 18.89 -10.06 21.66
CA VAL A 109 18.03 -9.40 22.65
C VAL A 109 17.90 -7.90 22.36
N ASP A 110 16.66 -7.43 22.35
CA ASP A 110 16.31 -6.02 22.15
C ASP A 110 15.20 -5.62 23.11
N LEU A 111 15.59 -5.14 24.30
CA LEU A 111 14.69 -4.76 25.39
C LEU A 111 15.10 -3.43 26.01
N GLY A 112 14.11 -2.63 26.37
CA GLY A 112 14.25 -1.40 27.11
C GLY A 112 13.15 -1.30 28.15
N LEU A 113 13.44 -0.58 29.23
CA LEU A 113 12.53 -0.41 30.35
C LEU A 113 12.29 1.08 30.62
N ILE A 114 11.04 1.44 30.88
CA ILE A 114 10.62 2.80 31.20
C ILE A 114 9.81 2.76 32.49
N ARG A 115 10.02 3.76 33.35
CA ARG A 115 9.19 3.99 34.53
C ARG A 115 8.43 5.30 34.39
N LEU A 116 7.11 5.23 34.55
CA LEU A 116 6.26 6.42 34.58
C LEU A 116 6.31 7.11 35.94
N GLU A 117 5.93 8.39 35.93
CA GLU A 117 5.61 9.12 37.15
C GLU A 117 4.41 8.44 37.84
N ALA A 118 4.50 8.28 39.16
CA ALA A 118 3.48 7.61 39.95
C ALA A 118 2.13 8.33 39.88
N LEU A 119 1.05 7.56 39.80
CA LEU A 119 -0.31 8.07 39.85
C LEU A 119 -0.69 8.55 41.27
N PRO A 120 -1.75 9.37 41.39
CA PRO A 120 -2.36 9.68 42.68
C PRO A 120 -2.79 8.41 43.44
N GLU A 121 -2.84 8.51 44.77
CA GLU A 121 -3.22 7.40 45.64
C GLU A 121 -4.63 6.87 45.29
N GLY A 122 -4.72 5.57 45.00
CA GLY A 122 -5.97 4.88 44.63
C GLY A 122 -6.18 4.69 43.12
N GLU A 123 -5.29 5.21 42.28
CA GLU A 123 -5.26 4.94 40.83
C GLU A 123 -4.13 3.96 40.49
N SER A 124 -4.34 3.16 39.44
CA SER A 124 -3.34 2.20 38.94
C SER A 124 -3.35 2.19 37.41
N PHE A 125 -2.20 1.88 36.82
CA PHE A 125 -2.12 1.67 35.38
C PHE A 125 -2.69 0.29 34.98
N PRO A 126 -3.26 0.16 33.77
CA PRO A 126 -3.58 -1.15 33.19
C PRO A 126 -2.26 -1.91 32.96
N ALA A 127 -2.23 -3.21 33.26
CA ALA A 127 -1.03 -4.03 33.15
C ALA A 127 -1.36 -5.47 32.74
N VAL A 128 -0.41 -6.12 32.08
CA VAL A 128 -0.52 -7.53 31.65
C VAL A 128 0.45 -8.43 32.41
N SER A 129 0.11 -9.71 32.51
CA SER A 129 1.01 -10.73 33.06
C SER A 129 1.94 -11.30 32.00
N LEU A 130 3.18 -11.63 32.39
CA LEU A 130 4.11 -12.39 31.55
C LEU A 130 3.71 -13.87 31.53
N ALA A 131 3.94 -14.54 30.40
CA ALA A 131 3.88 -15.99 30.33
C ALA A 131 5.03 -16.63 31.14
N ALA A 132 4.91 -17.93 31.42
CA ALA A 132 5.98 -18.66 32.10
C ALA A 132 7.21 -18.82 31.20
N GLU A 133 8.39 -18.97 31.79
CA GLU A 133 9.59 -19.39 31.05
C GLU A 133 9.36 -20.74 30.36
N ASP A 134 10.02 -20.97 29.23
CA ASP A 134 9.94 -22.19 28.41
C ASP A 134 8.50 -22.54 27.95
N SER A 135 7.57 -21.58 27.93
CA SER A 135 6.16 -21.82 27.59
C SER A 135 5.82 -21.72 26.10
N ILE A 136 6.74 -21.21 25.28
CA ILE A 136 6.48 -20.92 23.87
C ILE A 136 6.70 -22.15 23.00
N GLU A 137 5.68 -22.56 22.24
CA GLU A 137 5.78 -23.64 21.27
C GLU A 137 5.62 -23.15 19.83
N ARG A 138 6.31 -23.81 18.89
CA ARG A 138 6.17 -23.50 17.47
C ARG A 138 4.79 -23.90 16.98
N GLY A 139 4.11 -22.99 16.27
CA GLY A 139 2.78 -23.18 15.71
C GLY A 139 1.67 -22.53 16.53
N GLU A 140 1.96 -22.12 17.77
CA GLU A 140 1.01 -21.38 18.61
C GLU A 140 0.62 -20.07 17.96
N TRP A 141 -0.66 -19.72 18.07
CA TRP A 141 -1.20 -18.45 17.62
C TRP A 141 -0.81 -17.33 18.58
N VAL A 142 -0.50 -16.17 18.01
CA VAL A 142 -0.07 -15.00 18.74
C VAL A 142 -0.79 -13.76 18.25
N VAL A 143 -1.14 -12.88 19.19
CA VAL A 143 -1.73 -11.57 18.91
C VAL A 143 -0.67 -10.51 19.17
N THR A 144 -0.43 -9.64 18.21
CA THR A 144 0.52 -8.53 18.36
C THR A 144 -0.21 -7.21 18.37
N LEU A 145 0.04 -6.37 19.37
CA LEU A 145 -0.52 -5.02 19.45
C LEU A 145 0.59 -3.98 19.24
N GLY A 146 0.30 -2.88 18.54
CA GLY A 146 1.30 -1.84 18.35
C GLY A 146 0.82 -0.57 17.65
N TYR A 147 1.63 0.48 17.73
CA TYR A 147 1.42 1.80 17.15
C TYR A 147 2.24 1.99 15.89
N ALA A 148 1.96 1.19 14.85
CA ALA A 148 2.58 1.35 13.54
C ALA A 148 2.45 2.78 13.02
N ALA A 149 3.58 3.40 12.67
CA ALA A 149 3.69 4.82 12.35
C ALA A 149 2.85 5.20 11.12
N GLY A 150 2.72 4.30 10.15
CA GLY A 150 1.94 4.52 8.93
C GLY A 150 0.43 4.58 9.14
N ILE A 151 -0.08 4.03 10.25
CA ILE A 151 -1.53 3.92 10.51
C ILE A 151 -1.97 4.48 11.87
N SER A 152 -1.04 4.83 12.76
CA SER A 152 -1.32 5.25 14.14
C SER A 152 -0.89 6.70 14.41
N ALA A 153 -1.01 7.58 13.42
CA ALA A 153 -0.50 8.94 13.50
C ALA A 153 -1.21 9.79 14.59
N ASN A 154 -2.52 9.59 14.79
CA ASN A 154 -3.31 10.31 15.78
C ASN A 154 -3.13 9.73 17.19
N LEU A 155 -3.03 10.60 18.20
CA LEU A 155 -2.79 10.24 19.62
C LEU A 155 -3.98 9.52 20.28
N GLU A 156 -5.19 9.71 19.76
CA GLU A 156 -6.42 9.06 20.26
C GLU A 156 -6.75 7.75 19.52
N THR A 157 -5.76 7.14 18.86
CA THR A 157 -5.96 5.88 18.12
C THR A 157 -5.54 4.71 19.01
N PRO A 158 -6.36 3.66 19.19
CA PRO A 158 -5.92 2.47 19.92
C PRO A 158 -4.77 1.76 19.19
N PRO A 159 -4.05 0.83 19.83
CA PRO A 159 -3.06 0.00 19.14
C PRO A 159 -3.71 -0.80 18.00
N ALA A 160 -2.97 -1.03 16.92
CA ALA A 160 -3.39 -1.96 15.87
C ALA A 160 -3.13 -3.39 16.31
N ALA A 161 -4.16 -4.23 16.22
CA ALA A 161 -4.06 -5.67 16.41
C ALA A 161 -3.59 -6.39 15.14
N ARG A 162 -2.83 -7.46 15.35
CA ARG A 162 -2.34 -8.36 14.30
C ARG A 162 -2.36 -9.80 14.76
N LEU A 163 -2.53 -10.72 13.83
CA LEU A 163 -2.56 -12.14 14.11
C LEU A 163 -1.43 -12.86 13.37
N GLY A 164 -0.79 -13.80 14.05
CA GLY A 164 0.15 -14.72 13.44
C GLY A 164 0.41 -15.92 14.33
N ARG A 165 1.53 -16.58 14.09
CA ARG A 165 1.97 -17.77 14.80
C ARG A 165 3.45 -17.73 15.07
N VAL A 166 3.87 -18.47 16.09
CA VAL A 166 5.27 -18.75 16.35
C VAL A 166 5.83 -19.67 15.25
N ILE A 167 6.80 -19.17 14.49
CA ILE A 167 7.47 -19.94 13.42
C ILE A 167 8.89 -20.41 13.81
N GLY A 168 9.43 -19.89 14.91
CA GLY A 168 10.69 -20.34 15.51
C GLY A 168 11.01 -19.62 16.81
N VAL A 169 11.83 -20.26 17.65
CA VAL A 169 12.38 -19.69 18.88
C VAL A 169 13.87 -20.01 18.87
N ASP A 170 14.74 -19.02 19.05
CA ASP A 170 16.20 -19.18 19.06
C ASP A 170 16.85 -18.21 20.06
N GLY A 171 17.24 -18.74 21.22
CA GLY A 171 17.76 -17.93 22.32
C GLY A 171 16.77 -16.86 22.77
N GLY A 172 17.17 -15.58 22.70
CA GLY A 172 16.28 -14.46 23.01
C GLY A 172 15.30 -14.11 21.89
N GLU A 173 15.45 -14.67 20.69
CA GLU A 173 14.60 -14.34 19.54
C GLU A 173 13.35 -15.23 19.46
N LEU A 174 12.21 -14.58 19.30
CA LEU A 174 10.93 -15.17 18.95
C LEU A 174 10.58 -14.79 17.51
N ALA A 175 10.58 -15.76 16.61
CA ALA A 175 10.20 -15.57 15.21
C ALA A 175 8.69 -15.82 15.04
N VAL A 176 8.00 -14.86 14.46
CA VAL A 176 6.54 -14.93 14.22
C VAL A 176 6.20 -14.58 12.79
N ASP A 177 5.12 -15.20 12.27
CA ASP A 177 4.50 -14.80 10.99
C ASP A 177 3.46 -13.68 11.13
N SER A 178 3.28 -13.14 12.35
CA SER A 178 2.50 -11.92 12.62
C SER A 178 3.11 -10.70 11.90
N PRO A 179 2.32 -9.90 11.16
CA PRO A 179 2.84 -8.91 10.21
C PRO A 179 3.24 -7.56 10.83
N PHE A 180 4.53 -7.35 11.16
CA PHE A 180 5.03 -6.12 11.80
C PHE A 180 5.31 -4.96 10.83
N ASP A 181 5.13 -3.73 11.32
CA ASP A 181 5.48 -2.48 10.64
C ASP A 181 6.38 -1.57 11.50
N ALA A 182 6.98 -0.57 10.88
CA ALA A 182 7.72 0.46 11.60
C ALA A 182 6.80 1.18 12.60
N GLY A 183 7.23 1.28 13.86
CA GLY A 183 6.45 1.83 14.98
C GLY A 183 5.85 0.77 15.90
N ASP A 184 5.66 -0.47 15.42
CA ASP A 184 5.26 -1.58 16.31
C ASP A 184 6.40 -2.01 17.24
N SER A 185 7.65 -1.66 16.92
CA SER A 185 8.82 -1.90 17.77
C SER A 185 8.56 -1.49 19.22
N GLY A 186 8.76 -2.45 20.12
CA GLY A 186 8.48 -2.38 21.54
C GLY A 186 7.07 -2.79 21.96
N GLY A 187 6.16 -3.01 21.02
CA GLY A 187 4.81 -3.51 21.28
C GLY A 187 4.80 -4.96 21.75
N PRO A 188 3.74 -5.39 22.44
CA PRO A 188 3.64 -6.74 22.97
C PRO A 188 3.24 -7.78 21.90
N VAL A 189 3.77 -8.98 22.08
CA VAL A 189 3.29 -10.23 21.47
C VAL A 189 2.67 -11.07 22.58
N PHE A 190 1.39 -11.40 22.44
CA PHE A 190 0.59 -12.18 23.37
C PHE A 190 0.29 -13.58 22.84
N ASP A 191 0.15 -14.55 23.74
CA ASP A 191 -0.56 -15.80 23.43
C ASP A 191 -2.09 -15.59 23.40
N LEU A 192 -2.85 -16.64 23.09
CA LEU A 192 -4.32 -16.60 23.05
C LEU A 192 -4.98 -16.53 24.45
N GLU A 193 -4.19 -16.58 25.53
CA GLU A 193 -4.63 -16.34 26.91
C GLU A 193 -4.33 -14.90 27.38
N GLY A 194 -3.78 -14.04 26.52
CA GLY A 194 -3.49 -12.64 26.82
C GLY A 194 -2.23 -12.45 27.67
N ARG A 195 -1.35 -13.46 27.78
CA ARG A 195 -0.09 -13.35 28.51
C ARG A 195 1.02 -12.88 27.57
N LEU A 196 1.87 -11.99 28.07
CA LEU A 196 2.99 -11.44 27.31
C LEU A 196 4.05 -12.52 27.07
N ILE A 197 4.27 -12.89 25.81
CA ILE A 197 5.28 -13.88 25.40
C ILE A 197 6.47 -13.23 24.66
N GLY A 198 6.39 -11.96 24.29
CA GLY A 198 7.50 -11.28 23.64
C GLY A 198 7.29 -9.79 23.38
N ILE A 199 8.36 -9.11 22.98
CA ILE A 199 8.39 -7.68 22.64
C ILE A 199 8.86 -7.52 21.19
N VAL A 200 8.08 -6.85 20.35
CA VAL A 200 8.39 -6.62 18.93
C VAL A 200 9.75 -5.92 18.80
N SER A 201 10.69 -6.51 18.07
CA SER A 201 12.01 -5.93 17.83
C SER A 201 12.12 -5.37 16.41
N ARG A 202 12.09 -6.24 15.40
CA ARG A 202 12.39 -5.87 14.01
C ARG A 202 11.51 -6.59 13.00
N CYS A 203 11.21 -5.90 11.89
CA CYS A 203 10.55 -6.48 10.73
C CYS A 203 11.57 -7.00 9.71
N GLY A 204 11.28 -8.14 9.08
CA GLY A 204 12.11 -8.71 8.03
C GLY A 204 11.79 -8.17 6.64
N HIS A 205 12.37 -8.78 5.60
CA HIS A 205 12.12 -8.37 4.22
C HIS A 205 10.70 -8.74 3.78
N GLU A 206 10.27 -9.97 4.08
CA GLU A 206 8.89 -10.40 3.86
C GLU A 206 7.98 -9.93 4.99
N ALA A 207 6.71 -9.62 4.70
CA ALA A 207 5.75 -9.15 5.69
C ALA A 207 5.53 -10.13 6.84
N TRP A 208 5.75 -11.43 6.60
CA TRP A 208 5.57 -12.53 7.55
C TRP A 208 6.87 -13.01 8.20
N GLN A 209 8.01 -12.33 8.00
CA GLN A 209 9.29 -12.73 8.60
C GLN A 209 9.70 -11.76 9.70
N ASN A 210 9.11 -11.86 10.88
CA ASN A 210 9.34 -10.87 11.93
C ASN A 210 9.90 -11.47 13.21
N ILE A 211 10.60 -10.63 13.97
CA ILE A 211 11.32 -11.03 15.18
C ILE A 211 10.89 -10.15 16.36
N ALA A 212 10.54 -10.82 17.44
CA ALA A 212 10.37 -10.27 18.78
C ALA A 212 11.46 -10.79 19.71
N THR A 213 11.70 -10.11 20.83
CA THR A 213 12.45 -10.65 21.96
C THR A 213 11.49 -11.50 22.81
N GLY A 214 11.78 -12.78 23.00
CA GLY A 214 10.90 -13.75 23.67
C GLY A 214 10.89 -13.65 25.21
N VAL A 215 9.89 -14.28 25.83
CA VAL A 215 9.62 -14.20 27.27
C VAL A 215 10.77 -14.67 28.15
N ASP A 216 11.54 -15.67 27.71
CA ASP A 216 12.71 -16.17 28.46
C ASP A 216 13.78 -15.09 28.61
N ALA A 217 14.02 -14.30 27.56
CA ALA A 217 14.92 -13.15 27.64
C ALA A 217 14.32 -12.04 28.51
N ILE A 218 13.00 -11.83 28.47
CA ILE A 218 12.34 -10.85 29.34
C ILE A 218 12.57 -11.21 30.81
N HIS A 219 12.30 -12.45 31.23
CA HIS A 219 12.55 -12.90 32.61
C HIS A 219 14.01 -12.78 33.03
N ALA A 220 14.94 -13.15 32.13
CA ALA A 220 16.37 -13.09 32.42
C ALA A 220 16.91 -11.66 32.58
N PHE A 221 16.41 -10.69 31.81
CA PHE A 221 16.97 -9.34 31.78
C PHE A 221 16.16 -8.30 32.57
N LEU A 222 14.87 -8.53 32.85
CA LEU A 222 14.02 -7.55 33.56
C LEU A 222 14.59 -7.08 34.91
N PRO A 223 15.07 -7.98 35.81
CA PRO A 223 15.66 -7.54 37.09
C PRO A 223 16.88 -6.63 36.92
N HIS A 224 17.67 -6.86 35.86
CA HIS A 224 18.88 -6.09 35.57
C HIS A 224 18.57 -4.74 34.93
N LEU A 225 17.52 -4.67 34.10
CA LEU A 225 17.00 -3.43 33.52
C LEU A 225 16.44 -2.49 34.60
N GLU A 226 15.81 -3.04 35.64
CA GLU A 226 15.31 -2.27 36.79
C GLU A 226 16.42 -1.75 37.69
N ALA A 227 17.41 -2.61 37.99
CA ALA A 227 18.49 -2.28 38.92
C ALA A 227 19.64 -1.47 38.29
N ASP A 228 19.63 -1.27 36.97
CA ASP A 228 20.74 -0.69 36.20
C ASP A 228 22.07 -1.44 36.42
N THR A 229 22.00 -2.78 36.36
CA THR A 229 23.13 -3.69 36.62
C THR A 229 23.55 -4.48 35.38
N LEU A 230 23.18 -4.00 34.19
CA LEU A 230 23.50 -4.68 32.93
C LEU A 230 25.01 -4.81 32.69
N ASP A 231 25.81 -3.87 33.18
CA ASP A 231 27.28 -3.91 33.08
C ASP A 231 27.90 -5.08 33.90
N ASP A 232 27.15 -5.66 34.84
CA ASP A 232 27.58 -6.79 35.67
C ASP A 232 27.22 -8.16 35.07
N ILE A 233 26.45 -8.19 33.97
CA ILE A 233 26.08 -9.43 33.28
C ILE A 233 27.23 -9.87 32.37
N ASP A 234 27.77 -11.05 32.64
CA ASP A 234 28.69 -11.72 31.70
C ASP A 234 27.92 -12.07 30.42
N ALA A 235 28.25 -11.42 29.30
CA ALA A 235 27.61 -11.66 28.01
C ALA A 235 27.76 -13.12 27.54
N ASP A 236 28.74 -13.86 28.06
CA ASP A 236 28.92 -15.29 27.80
C ASP A 236 28.00 -16.20 28.66
N ALA A 237 27.33 -15.66 29.69
CA ALA A 237 26.43 -16.42 30.56
C ALA A 237 25.04 -16.62 29.96
N TRP A 238 24.58 -15.71 29.09
CA TRP A 238 23.37 -15.89 28.29
C TRP A 238 23.74 -16.64 27.00
N SER A 239 23.58 -17.96 27.03
CA SER A 239 23.66 -18.80 25.83
C SER A 239 22.31 -19.47 25.63
N GLY A 240 21.36 -18.72 25.06
CA GLY A 240 20.00 -19.15 24.78
C GLY A 240 19.85 -20.67 24.53
N ASN A 241 19.01 -21.31 25.33
CA ASN A 241 18.92 -22.75 25.56
C ASN A 241 19.06 -23.63 24.27
N GLY A 242 20.23 -24.24 24.09
CA GLY A 242 20.38 -25.64 23.65
C GLY A 242 20.09 -26.09 22.20
N ALA A 243 19.30 -25.40 21.37
CA ALA A 243 18.95 -25.92 20.03
C ALA A 243 18.83 -24.84 18.94
N ARG A 244 19.98 -24.36 18.47
CA ARG A 244 20.10 -23.39 17.37
C ARG A 244 19.37 -23.84 16.11
N ARG A 245 18.24 -23.20 15.79
CA ARG A 245 17.64 -23.20 14.44
C ARG A 245 17.26 -21.76 14.11
N GLY A 246 18.17 -21.06 13.44
CA GLY A 246 18.01 -19.64 13.12
C GLY A 246 16.63 -19.30 12.55
N ALA A 247 15.95 -18.39 13.24
CA ALA A 247 14.68 -17.76 12.85
C ALA A 247 14.67 -17.28 11.39
N ARG A 248 15.84 -16.87 10.87
CA ARG A 248 16.06 -16.39 9.49
C ARG A 248 15.83 -17.43 8.38
N ARG A 249 15.59 -18.70 8.70
CA ARG A 249 15.31 -19.79 7.72
C ARG A 249 13.91 -20.39 7.85
N THR A 250 13.01 -19.72 8.57
CA THR A 250 11.64 -20.19 8.79
C THR A 250 10.75 -19.97 7.55
N LYS A 251 9.68 -20.76 7.44
CA LYS A 251 8.67 -20.70 6.37
C LYS A 251 7.30 -20.63 7.03
N ARG A 252 6.39 -19.82 6.45
CA ARG A 252 4.96 -19.84 6.80
C ARG A 252 4.40 -21.24 6.57
N ASP A 253 3.45 -21.69 7.41
CA ASP A 253 2.79 -22.99 7.17
C ASP A 253 2.02 -22.93 5.85
N PRO A 254 2.33 -23.78 4.86
CA PRO A 254 1.66 -23.77 3.57
C PRO A 254 0.19 -24.19 3.65
N ARG A 255 -0.24 -24.88 4.72
CA ARG A 255 -1.62 -25.38 4.88
C ARG A 255 -2.61 -24.31 5.35
N LEU A 256 -2.12 -23.16 5.81
CA LEU A 256 -2.96 -22.14 6.43
C LEU A 256 -4.05 -21.64 5.47
N LEU A 257 -3.72 -21.47 4.19
CA LEU A 257 -4.71 -21.08 3.19
C LEU A 257 -5.72 -22.20 2.92
N ASP A 258 -5.29 -23.47 2.95
CA ASP A 258 -6.19 -24.62 2.83
C ASP A 258 -7.20 -24.67 4.00
N ASP A 259 -6.74 -24.36 5.23
CA ASP A 259 -7.59 -24.32 6.43
C ASP A 259 -8.64 -23.19 6.34
N ILE A 260 -8.24 -22.03 5.79
CA ILE A 260 -9.14 -20.91 5.54
C ILE A 260 -10.16 -21.25 4.46
N THR A 261 -9.71 -21.81 3.34
CA THR A 261 -10.58 -22.27 2.26
C THR A 261 -11.57 -23.32 2.74
N ALA A 262 -11.15 -24.22 3.61
CA ALA A 262 -12.05 -25.20 4.22
C ALA A 262 -13.08 -24.58 5.17
N THR A 263 -12.78 -23.43 5.77
CA THR A 263 -13.64 -22.76 6.76
C THR A 263 -14.59 -21.75 6.12
N ALA A 264 -14.05 -20.79 5.37
CA ALA A 264 -14.78 -19.69 4.73
C ALA A 264 -15.43 -20.11 3.40
N GLY A 265 -14.86 -21.11 2.72
CA GLY A 265 -15.28 -21.52 1.38
C GLY A 265 -14.90 -20.53 0.27
N SER A 266 -15.32 -20.86 -0.95
CA SER A 266 -15.07 -20.07 -2.16
C SER A 266 -16.35 -19.42 -2.67
N THR A 267 -16.21 -18.28 -3.34
CA THR A 267 -17.32 -17.55 -3.98
C THR A 267 -17.06 -17.35 -5.48
N PRO A 268 -17.11 -18.42 -6.30
CA PRO A 268 -16.81 -18.34 -7.72
C PRO A 268 -17.80 -17.45 -8.48
N GLY A 269 -17.28 -16.76 -9.50
CA GLY A 269 -18.07 -15.89 -10.38
C GLY A 269 -18.48 -14.55 -9.77
N PHE A 270 -17.91 -14.19 -8.61
CA PHE A 270 -18.13 -12.89 -7.96
C PHE A 270 -17.06 -11.85 -8.30
N THR A 271 -15.90 -12.32 -8.76
CA THR A 271 -14.75 -11.50 -9.16
C THR A 271 -14.46 -11.67 -10.66
N ALA A 272 -13.66 -10.74 -11.18
CA ALA A 272 -13.15 -10.77 -12.54
C ALA A 272 -11.73 -10.22 -12.56
N GLU A 273 -10.83 -10.86 -13.29
CA GLU A 273 -9.57 -10.23 -13.64
C GLU A 273 -9.84 -9.02 -14.52
N ILE A 274 -9.22 -7.89 -14.19
CA ILE A 274 -9.16 -6.76 -15.10
C ILE A 274 -7.80 -6.77 -15.76
N ARG A 275 -7.78 -6.89 -17.08
CA ARG A 275 -6.57 -6.96 -17.86
C ARG A 275 -6.46 -5.82 -18.86
N TYR A 276 -5.24 -5.50 -19.23
CA TYR A 276 -4.90 -4.70 -20.39
C TYR A 276 -3.95 -5.52 -21.23
N GLU A 277 -4.34 -5.80 -22.48
CA GLU A 277 -3.64 -6.80 -23.30
C GLU A 277 -3.49 -8.11 -22.48
N ASP A 278 -2.28 -8.64 -22.35
CA ASP A 278 -1.97 -9.84 -21.58
C ASP A 278 -1.52 -9.54 -20.14
N ARG A 279 -1.74 -8.32 -19.61
CA ARG A 279 -1.32 -7.95 -18.24
C ARG A 279 -2.50 -7.85 -17.27
N LEU A 280 -2.38 -8.44 -16.09
CA LEU A 280 -3.32 -8.22 -14.97
C LEU A 280 -3.12 -6.81 -14.38
N VAL A 281 -4.18 -6.02 -14.39
CA VAL A 281 -4.21 -4.63 -13.91
C VAL A 281 -4.81 -4.53 -12.51
N GLY A 282 -5.80 -5.36 -12.21
CA GLY A 282 -6.55 -5.29 -10.98
C GLY A 282 -7.58 -6.41 -10.87
N VAL A 283 -8.26 -6.47 -9.73
CA VAL A 283 -9.45 -7.30 -9.56
C VAL A 283 -10.69 -6.43 -9.64
N GLY A 284 -11.68 -6.88 -10.42
CA GLY A 284 -13.02 -6.31 -10.48
C GLY A 284 -14.00 -7.13 -9.66
N THR A 285 -14.96 -6.48 -9.02
CA THR A 285 -16.05 -7.13 -8.30
C THR A 285 -17.34 -7.02 -9.10
N ILE A 286 -18.03 -8.14 -9.35
CA ILE A 286 -19.27 -8.19 -10.11
C ILE A 286 -20.44 -7.80 -9.19
N VAL A 287 -20.95 -6.58 -9.36
CA VAL A 287 -22.02 -6.01 -8.51
C VAL A 287 -23.41 -6.15 -9.11
N GLY A 288 -23.52 -6.55 -10.37
CA GLY A 288 -24.77 -6.57 -11.12
C GLY A 288 -24.66 -7.38 -12.41
N ARG A 289 -25.81 -7.54 -13.09
CA ARG A 289 -25.80 -7.96 -14.50
C ARG A 289 -25.13 -6.87 -15.31
N ASP A 290 -24.18 -7.25 -16.16
CA ASP A 290 -23.41 -6.35 -17.02
C ASP A 290 -22.65 -5.24 -16.26
N ARG A 291 -22.37 -5.43 -14.95
CA ARG A 291 -21.77 -4.39 -14.09
C ARG A 291 -20.64 -4.93 -13.24
N ILE A 292 -19.49 -4.29 -13.36
CA ILE A 292 -18.30 -4.51 -12.53
C ILE A 292 -17.94 -3.20 -11.83
N VAL A 293 -17.47 -3.28 -10.58
CA VAL A 293 -16.76 -2.18 -9.93
C VAL A 293 -15.27 -2.52 -9.79
N ALA A 294 -14.45 -1.49 -9.90
CA ALA A 294 -13.01 -1.60 -9.75
C ALA A 294 -12.44 -0.34 -9.08
N LYS A 295 -11.18 -0.38 -8.69
CA LYS A 295 -10.45 0.81 -8.23
C LYS A 295 -10.15 1.73 -9.40
N ALA A 296 -10.70 2.96 -9.38
CA ALA A 296 -10.60 3.92 -10.47
C ALA A 296 -9.15 4.33 -10.76
N SER A 297 -8.40 4.74 -9.74
CA SER A 297 -7.01 5.18 -9.91
C SER A 297 -6.07 4.06 -10.38
N LEU A 298 -6.34 2.80 -10.04
CA LEU A 298 -5.59 1.64 -10.50
C LEU A 298 -5.90 1.35 -11.98
N LEU A 299 -7.19 1.28 -12.32
CA LEU A 299 -7.66 1.06 -13.69
C LEU A 299 -7.14 2.16 -14.64
N ALA A 300 -7.34 3.42 -14.26
CA ALA A 300 -6.97 4.57 -15.08
C ALA A 300 -5.50 4.52 -15.50
N ARG A 301 -4.62 4.18 -14.56
CA ARG A 301 -3.18 4.27 -14.73
C ARG A 301 -2.58 3.16 -15.57
N GLN A 302 -3.15 1.98 -15.51
CA GLN A 302 -2.51 0.79 -16.07
C GLN A 302 -3.14 0.32 -17.38
N SER A 303 -4.19 0.99 -17.87
CA SER A 303 -4.89 0.54 -19.06
C SER A 303 -5.65 1.64 -19.77
N ARG A 304 -5.52 1.71 -21.10
CA ARG A 304 -6.58 2.18 -22.01
C ARG A 304 -7.32 0.94 -22.52
N ASP A 305 -8.64 0.97 -22.67
CA ASP A 305 -9.39 -0.17 -23.24
C ASP A 305 -9.27 -1.50 -22.47
N ALA A 306 -9.36 -1.44 -21.15
CA ALA A 306 -9.32 -2.63 -20.30
C ALA A 306 -10.40 -3.67 -20.68
N ILE A 307 -10.06 -4.94 -20.48
CA ILE A 307 -10.96 -6.08 -20.60
C ILE A 307 -11.16 -6.73 -19.23
N ALA A 308 -12.32 -7.33 -19.01
CA ALA A 308 -12.52 -8.28 -17.93
C ALA A 308 -12.34 -9.70 -18.46
N VAL A 309 -11.63 -10.53 -17.71
CA VAL A 309 -11.58 -11.98 -17.88
C VAL A 309 -12.21 -12.60 -16.64
N CYS A 310 -13.26 -13.38 -16.81
CA CYS A 310 -13.93 -14.06 -15.71
C CYS A 310 -14.50 -15.40 -16.17
N GLU A 311 -14.74 -16.31 -15.24
CA GLU A 311 -15.47 -17.53 -15.51
C GLU A 311 -16.98 -17.25 -15.51
N ASN A 312 -17.68 -17.73 -16.53
CA ASN A 312 -19.14 -17.70 -16.54
C ASN A 312 -19.66 -18.75 -15.54
N PRO A 313 -20.37 -18.34 -14.48
CA PRO A 313 -20.80 -19.27 -13.42
C PRO A 313 -21.85 -20.28 -13.88
N ILE A 314 -22.39 -20.14 -15.10
CA ILE A 314 -23.41 -21.04 -15.65
C ILE A 314 -22.79 -22.25 -16.36
N ASP A 315 -21.74 -22.05 -17.14
CA ASP A 315 -21.15 -23.08 -18.00
C ASP A 315 -19.65 -23.31 -17.77
N GLY A 316 -19.05 -22.58 -16.84
CA GLY A 316 -17.64 -22.69 -16.45
C GLY A 316 -16.66 -22.20 -17.52
N ARG A 317 -17.13 -21.48 -18.54
CA ARG A 317 -16.27 -20.98 -19.61
C ARG A 317 -15.70 -19.63 -19.23
N ARG A 318 -14.39 -19.46 -19.40
CA ARG A 318 -13.75 -18.14 -19.38
C ARG A 318 -14.30 -17.27 -20.51
N VAL A 319 -14.72 -16.06 -20.17
CA VAL A 319 -15.21 -15.03 -21.09
C VAL A 319 -14.31 -13.81 -21.02
N VAL A 320 -14.08 -13.19 -22.18
CA VAL A 320 -13.32 -11.95 -22.33
C VAL A 320 -14.29 -10.84 -22.73
N ILE A 321 -14.34 -9.77 -21.95
CA ILE A 321 -15.41 -8.77 -22.04
C ILE A 321 -14.78 -7.38 -22.08
N PRO A 322 -15.07 -6.55 -23.10
CA PRO A 322 -14.60 -5.17 -23.12
C PRO A 322 -15.28 -4.36 -22.02
N LEU A 323 -14.50 -3.53 -21.32
CA LEU A 323 -15.00 -2.68 -20.24
C LEU A 323 -15.17 -1.25 -20.70
N THR A 324 -16.32 -0.65 -20.38
CA THR A 324 -16.54 0.79 -20.62
C THR A 324 -16.84 1.52 -19.30
N PRO A 325 -16.09 2.56 -18.94
CA PRO A 325 -16.40 3.42 -17.79
C PRO A 325 -17.81 4.01 -17.87
N LEU A 326 -18.62 3.82 -16.82
CA LEU A 326 -19.97 4.37 -16.69
C LEU A 326 -20.02 5.54 -15.72
N ALA A 327 -19.36 5.43 -14.57
CA ALA A 327 -19.35 6.44 -13.52
C ALA A 327 -18.12 6.28 -12.64
N ILE A 328 -17.69 7.36 -11.97
CA ILE A 328 -16.63 7.33 -10.96
C ILE A 328 -17.16 7.91 -9.66
N ASP A 329 -16.96 7.18 -8.56
CA ASP A 329 -17.02 7.75 -7.22
C ASP A 329 -15.63 8.27 -6.84
N PRO A 330 -15.46 9.59 -6.73
CA PRO A 330 -14.18 10.17 -6.39
C PRO A 330 -13.75 9.93 -4.94
N GLU A 331 -14.70 9.74 -4.03
CA GLU A 331 -14.45 9.59 -2.60
C GLU A 331 -14.00 8.18 -2.26
N LEU A 332 -14.62 7.16 -2.88
CA LEU A 332 -14.24 5.77 -2.69
C LEU A 332 -13.15 5.29 -3.67
N ASP A 333 -12.70 6.17 -4.57
CA ASP A 333 -11.79 5.82 -5.66
C ASP A 333 -12.29 4.61 -6.48
N LEU A 334 -13.58 4.63 -6.80
CA LEU A 334 -14.29 3.55 -7.46
C LEU A 334 -14.70 3.95 -8.86
N VAL A 335 -14.61 3.02 -9.80
CA VAL A 335 -15.20 3.14 -11.13
C VAL A 335 -16.23 2.04 -11.32
N LEU A 336 -17.43 2.45 -11.77
CA LEU A 336 -18.46 1.54 -12.24
C LEU A 336 -18.26 1.33 -13.74
N LEU A 337 -18.23 0.07 -14.16
CA LEU A 337 -17.94 -0.36 -15.53
C LEU A 337 -19.15 -1.08 -16.14
N ASP A 338 -19.42 -0.76 -17.40
CA ASP A 338 -20.27 -1.55 -18.29
C ASP A 338 -19.47 -2.77 -18.75
N ALA A 339 -19.98 -3.96 -18.51
CA ALA A 339 -19.33 -5.21 -18.86
C ALA A 339 -20.34 -6.16 -19.53
N PRO A 340 -20.71 -5.93 -20.80
CA PRO A 340 -21.80 -6.64 -21.45
C PRO A 340 -21.60 -8.16 -21.47
N GLY A 341 -22.57 -8.92 -20.95
CA GLY A 341 -22.52 -10.37 -20.87
C GLY A 341 -22.00 -10.92 -19.55
N VAL A 342 -21.49 -10.07 -18.64
CA VAL A 342 -21.14 -10.51 -17.27
C VAL A 342 -22.41 -10.85 -16.50
N VAL A 343 -22.41 -12.03 -15.88
CA VAL A 343 -23.44 -12.46 -14.94
C VAL A 343 -22.74 -12.89 -13.66
N GLY A 344 -23.10 -12.27 -12.54
CA GLY A 344 -22.61 -12.68 -11.22
C GLY A 344 -23.15 -14.06 -10.80
N PRO A 345 -22.78 -14.55 -9.60
CA PRO A 345 -23.17 -15.88 -9.17
C PRO A 345 -24.69 -15.97 -8.99
N TYR A 346 -25.24 -17.17 -9.21
CA TYR A 346 -26.68 -17.43 -9.07
C TYR A 346 -27.18 -17.09 -7.66
N ARG A 347 -26.36 -17.37 -6.64
CA ARG A 347 -26.57 -16.96 -5.26
C ARG A 347 -25.45 -16.01 -4.87
N ARG A 348 -25.80 -14.77 -4.53
CA ARG A 348 -24.84 -13.85 -3.92
C ARG A 348 -24.58 -14.26 -2.47
N PRO A 349 -23.37 -14.04 -1.96
CA PRO A 349 -23.13 -14.16 -0.53
C PRO A 349 -24.05 -13.22 0.26
N ASP A 350 -24.43 -13.65 1.45
CA ASP A 350 -25.15 -12.80 2.38
C ASP A 350 -24.24 -11.66 2.85
N VAL A 351 -24.80 -10.50 3.18
CA VAL A 351 -24.02 -9.36 3.70
C VAL A 351 -24.04 -9.43 5.22
N ARG A 352 -22.88 -9.32 5.87
CA ARG A 352 -22.79 -9.21 7.33
C ARG A 352 -23.44 -7.88 7.77
N SER A 353 -24.33 -7.98 8.75
CA SER A 353 -25.12 -6.84 9.24
C SER A 353 -24.64 -6.33 10.60
N GLU A 354 -23.95 -7.20 11.32
CA GLU A 354 -23.39 -7.02 12.64
C GLU A 354 -22.15 -6.13 12.57
N ALA A 355 -21.86 -5.41 13.66
CA ALA A 355 -20.63 -4.66 13.79
C ALA A 355 -19.41 -5.61 13.72
N ILE A 356 -18.28 -5.05 13.32
CA ILE A 356 -17.01 -5.75 13.18
C ILE A 356 -16.07 -5.14 14.19
N GLU A 357 -15.60 -5.97 15.11
CA GLU A 357 -14.70 -5.57 16.20
C GLU A 357 -13.26 -5.96 15.86
N ALA A 358 -12.31 -5.32 16.56
CA ALA A 358 -10.90 -5.62 16.46
C ALA A 358 -10.63 -7.11 16.77
N GLY A 359 -9.80 -7.76 15.97
CA GLY A 359 -9.55 -9.20 16.07
C GLY A 359 -10.44 -10.08 15.20
N THR A 360 -11.53 -9.56 14.62
CA THR A 360 -12.37 -10.32 13.67
C THR A 360 -11.54 -10.75 12.45
N MET A 361 -11.55 -12.03 12.10
CA MET A 361 -10.85 -12.58 10.94
C MET A 361 -11.63 -12.30 9.65
N LEU A 362 -10.96 -11.70 8.67
CA LEU A 362 -11.51 -11.41 7.36
C LEU A 362 -10.64 -12.04 6.27
N VAL A 363 -11.31 -12.53 5.24
CA VAL A 363 -10.70 -13.22 4.10
C VAL A 363 -10.85 -12.37 2.85
N VAL A 364 -9.73 -12.14 2.15
CA VAL A 364 -9.71 -11.44 0.87
C VAL A 364 -9.82 -12.49 -0.24
N LEU A 365 -10.75 -12.29 -1.18
CA LEU A 365 -10.93 -13.20 -2.30
C LEU A 365 -10.04 -12.83 -3.49
N ASP A 366 -9.59 -13.81 -4.25
CA ASP A 366 -8.87 -13.62 -5.51
C ASP A 366 -9.82 -13.45 -6.71
N ASP A 367 -9.26 -13.44 -7.91
CA ASP A 367 -9.96 -13.31 -9.19
C ASP A 367 -10.79 -14.52 -9.61
N ASP A 368 -10.59 -15.69 -8.98
CA ASP A 368 -11.44 -16.88 -9.12
C ASP A 368 -12.49 -16.97 -8.01
N GLY A 369 -12.37 -16.14 -6.97
CA GLY A 369 -13.28 -16.08 -5.83
C GLY A 369 -12.87 -17.02 -4.69
N ASP A 370 -11.66 -17.57 -4.76
CA ASP A 370 -11.05 -18.37 -3.70
C ASP A 370 -10.36 -17.44 -2.67
N PRO A 371 -10.14 -17.90 -1.43
CA PRO A 371 -9.32 -17.16 -0.47
C PRO A 371 -7.90 -16.91 -1.00
N ALA A 372 -7.54 -15.64 -1.15
CA ALA A 372 -6.21 -15.20 -1.56
C ALA A 372 -5.26 -15.07 -0.37
N ASP A 373 -5.75 -14.44 0.69
CA ASP A 373 -5.09 -14.26 1.98
C ASP A 373 -6.16 -13.90 3.02
N PHE A 374 -5.74 -13.75 4.26
CA PHE A 374 -6.59 -13.31 5.36
C PHE A 374 -5.82 -12.37 6.28
N GLY A 375 -6.56 -11.72 7.15
CA GLY A 375 -6.03 -11.01 8.30
C GLY A 375 -7.10 -10.85 9.36
N ILE A 376 -6.82 -10.06 10.39
CA ILE A 376 -7.78 -9.57 11.35
C ILE A 376 -8.02 -8.07 11.19
N VAL A 377 -9.21 -7.63 11.62
CA VAL A 377 -9.49 -6.20 11.76
C VAL A 377 -8.62 -5.63 12.86
N ALA A 378 -7.78 -4.65 12.51
CA ALA A 378 -6.79 -4.10 13.42
C ALA A 378 -7.42 -3.35 14.61
N ARG A 379 -8.59 -2.73 14.41
CA ARG A 379 -9.29 -1.87 15.38
C ARG A 379 -10.78 -1.82 15.08
N ASP A 380 -11.60 -1.57 16.10
CA ASP A 380 -13.06 -1.38 15.95
C ASP A 380 -13.42 -0.29 14.95
N ARG A 381 -12.59 0.77 14.89
CA ARG A 381 -12.87 1.91 14.04
C ARG A 381 -11.59 2.57 13.55
N ASP A 382 -11.49 2.68 12.23
CA ASP A 382 -10.51 3.53 11.57
C ASP A 382 -11.22 4.54 10.67
N VAL A 383 -10.68 5.76 10.65
CA VAL A 383 -11.14 6.81 9.75
C VAL A 383 -9.94 7.34 8.98
N LEU A 384 -9.96 7.11 7.67
CA LEU A 384 -9.02 7.76 6.77
C LEU A 384 -9.61 9.10 6.35
N ARG A 385 -8.81 10.16 6.46
CA ARG A 385 -9.13 11.52 6.03
C ARG A 385 -8.31 11.90 4.80
N VAL A 386 -8.72 12.96 4.09
CA VAL A 386 -8.02 13.41 2.87
C VAL A 386 -6.58 13.82 3.18
N GLU A 387 -6.32 14.26 4.41
CA GLU A 387 -4.97 14.54 4.90
C GLU A 387 -4.07 13.30 4.97
N ASP A 388 -4.65 12.10 5.06
CA ASP A 388 -3.92 10.83 5.03
C ASP A 388 -3.53 10.41 3.60
N ALA A 389 -4.02 11.10 2.56
CA ALA A 389 -3.57 10.91 1.17
C ALA A 389 -2.16 11.47 0.99
N SER A 390 -1.18 10.61 0.76
CA SER A 390 0.20 11.04 0.52
C SER A 390 0.50 11.39 -0.94
N GLU A 391 -0.16 10.77 -1.93
CA GLU A 391 0.27 10.81 -3.34
C GLU A 391 -0.78 11.34 -4.33
N ASP A 392 -2.08 11.07 -4.13
CA ASP A 392 -3.12 11.41 -5.11
C ASP A 392 -4.02 12.57 -4.62
N ARG A 393 -3.38 13.62 -4.07
CA ARG A 393 -4.06 14.89 -3.71
C ARG A 393 -4.17 15.82 -4.92
N PRO A 394 -5.28 16.57 -5.07
CA PRO A 394 -5.38 17.61 -6.10
C PRO A 394 -4.23 18.61 -5.94
N PHE A 395 -3.50 18.80 -7.03
CA PHE A 395 -2.32 19.64 -7.07
C PHE A 395 -2.42 20.63 -8.23
N ILE A 396 -2.36 21.91 -7.88
CA ILE A 396 -2.40 22.97 -8.88
C ILE A 396 -1.00 23.36 -9.37
N GLY A 397 0.07 23.14 -8.60
CA GLY A 397 1.43 23.44 -9.05
C GLY A 397 1.89 24.88 -8.92
N ILE A 398 1.61 25.52 -7.78
CA ILE A 398 2.12 26.87 -7.49
C ILE A 398 2.90 26.92 -6.17
N ALA A 399 3.95 27.74 -6.15
CA ALA A 399 4.43 28.33 -4.90
C ALA A 399 3.80 29.71 -4.74
N TYR A 400 3.55 30.13 -3.50
CA TYR A 400 2.78 31.33 -3.26
C TYR A 400 3.09 32.03 -1.93
N SER A 401 2.78 33.33 -1.89
CA SER A 401 2.70 34.17 -0.69
C SER A 401 1.26 34.62 -0.45
N VAL A 402 0.91 34.85 0.82
CA VAL A 402 -0.38 35.46 1.17
C VAL A 402 -0.18 36.96 1.24
N GLU A 403 -1.03 37.74 0.56
CA GLU A 403 -0.95 39.20 0.59
C GLU A 403 -1.33 39.74 1.98
N GLN A 404 -0.56 40.69 2.50
CA GLN A 404 -0.76 41.20 3.87
C GLN A 404 -2.05 42.00 4.04
N ASP A 405 -2.57 42.57 2.96
CA ASP A 405 -3.85 43.27 2.93
C ASP A 405 -5.06 42.31 2.84
N GLY A 406 -4.82 41.00 2.74
CA GLY A 406 -5.85 39.97 2.59
C GLY A 406 -6.53 39.99 1.21
N SER A 407 -5.94 40.66 0.22
CA SER A 407 -6.48 40.75 -1.15
C SER A 407 -6.46 39.43 -1.90
N GLY A 408 -5.55 38.52 -1.56
CA GLY A 408 -5.48 37.21 -2.19
C GLY A 408 -4.21 36.42 -1.89
N ILE A 409 -3.97 35.43 -2.74
CA ILE A 409 -2.77 34.59 -2.76
C ILE A 409 -1.97 34.91 -4.02
N ARG A 410 -0.76 35.45 -3.86
CA ARG A 410 0.12 35.78 -4.98
C ARG A 410 1.00 34.59 -5.36
N ILE A 411 1.02 34.29 -6.66
CA ILE A 411 1.87 33.23 -7.24
C ILE A 411 3.32 33.72 -7.29
N THR A 412 4.22 32.96 -6.69
CA THR A 412 5.67 33.23 -6.69
C THR A 412 6.44 32.26 -7.58
N ARG A 413 5.87 31.10 -7.89
CA ARG A 413 6.42 30.13 -8.85
C ARG A 413 5.28 29.29 -9.42
N VAL A 414 5.39 28.93 -10.70
CA VAL A 414 4.55 27.91 -11.33
C VAL A 414 5.42 26.70 -11.61
N VAL A 415 4.96 25.51 -11.23
CA VAL A 415 5.65 24.25 -11.46
C VAL A 415 5.41 23.84 -12.93
N PRO A 416 6.46 23.53 -13.70
CA PRO A 416 6.30 23.01 -15.07
C PRO A 416 5.40 21.78 -15.12
N SER A 417 4.71 21.58 -16.25
CA SER A 417 3.82 20.42 -16.48
C SER A 417 2.71 20.23 -15.43
N SER A 418 2.37 21.28 -14.66
CA SER A 418 1.29 21.26 -13.67
C SER A 418 -0.01 21.84 -14.22
N SER A 419 -1.14 21.62 -13.52
CA SER A 419 -2.43 22.23 -13.87
C SER A 419 -2.35 23.76 -14.02
N ALA A 420 -1.61 24.45 -13.14
CA ALA A 420 -1.45 25.89 -13.22
C ALA A 420 -0.71 26.31 -14.48
N ALA A 421 0.33 25.57 -14.87
CA ALA A 421 1.06 25.84 -16.11
C ALA A 421 0.16 25.63 -17.33
N GLY A 422 -0.57 24.50 -17.40
CA GLY A 422 -1.50 24.21 -18.49
C GLY A 422 -2.65 25.20 -18.60
N ALA A 423 -3.12 25.74 -17.48
CA ALA A 423 -4.13 26.80 -17.46
C ALA A 423 -3.59 28.17 -17.87
N GLY A 424 -2.27 28.38 -17.88
CA GLY A 424 -1.64 29.66 -18.21
C GLY A 424 -1.54 30.64 -17.03
N LEU A 425 -1.51 30.13 -15.79
CA LEU A 425 -1.15 30.93 -14.62
C LEU A 425 0.32 31.35 -14.68
N GLN A 426 0.62 32.53 -14.14
CA GLN A 426 1.93 33.17 -14.24
C GLN A 426 2.42 33.65 -12.88
N VAL A 427 3.74 33.80 -12.74
CA VAL A 427 4.34 34.44 -11.57
C VAL A 427 3.86 35.90 -11.51
N GLY A 428 3.39 36.32 -10.34
CA GLY A 428 2.84 37.67 -10.12
C GLY A 428 1.32 37.72 -10.02
N ASP A 429 0.61 36.75 -10.61
CA ASP A 429 -0.85 36.63 -10.52
C ASP A 429 -1.30 36.58 -9.05
N VAL A 430 -2.41 37.28 -8.73
CA VAL A 430 -3.03 37.25 -7.41
C VAL A 430 -4.37 36.53 -7.48
N LEU A 431 -4.42 35.31 -6.96
CA LEU A 431 -5.65 34.51 -6.87
C LEU A 431 -6.55 35.08 -5.77
N ARG A 432 -7.77 35.48 -6.11
CA ARG A 432 -8.73 36.10 -5.19
C ARG A 432 -9.84 35.16 -4.76
N ASN A 433 -10.42 34.42 -5.69
CA ASN A 433 -11.49 33.46 -5.42
C ASN A 433 -11.26 32.13 -6.14
N LEU A 434 -11.83 31.07 -5.59
CA LEU A 434 -11.95 29.74 -6.19
C LEU A 434 -13.42 29.33 -6.14
N ASP A 435 -14.07 29.20 -7.29
CA ASP A 435 -15.53 28.95 -7.42
C ASP A 435 -16.38 29.86 -6.51
N GLY A 436 -16.06 31.16 -6.50
CA GLY A 436 -16.75 32.16 -5.70
C GLY A 436 -16.39 32.18 -4.21
N ARG A 437 -15.50 31.30 -3.74
CA ARG A 437 -15.01 31.29 -2.35
C ARG A 437 -13.70 32.09 -2.21
N PRO A 438 -13.60 33.06 -1.28
CA PRO A 438 -12.41 33.90 -1.14
C PRO A 438 -11.15 33.18 -0.65
N LEU A 439 -10.03 33.41 -1.34
CA LEU A 439 -8.72 32.86 -1.02
C LEU A 439 -7.86 33.88 -0.26
N ARG A 440 -7.95 33.88 1.08
CA ARG A 440 -7.24 34.85 1.94
C ARG A 440 -6.09 34.26 2.74
N SER A 441 -5.88 32.95 2.67
CA SER A 441 -4.89 32.26 3.48
C SER A 441 -4.47 30.92 2.89
N ARG A 442 -3.34 30.38 3.38
CA ARG A 442 -2.93 28.99 3.11
C ARG A 442 -4.03 27.99 3.44
N ARG A 443 -4.70 28.18 4.58
CA ARG A 443 -5.75 27.28 5.08
C ARG A 443 -6.98 27.28 4.18
N THR A 444 -7.38 28.42 3.64
CA THR A 444 -8.54 28.50 2.72
C THR A 444 -8.23 27.79 1.41
N LEU A 445 -7.07 28.04 0.80
CA LEU A 445 -6.70 27.33 -0.43
C LEU A 445 -6.57 25.81 -0.20
N ALA A 446 -5.92 25.39 0.88
CA ALA A 446 -5.79 23.97 1.22
C ALA A 446 -7.15 23.31 1.49
N GLY A 447 -8.06 23.97 2.21
CA GLY A 447 -9.41 23.46 2.45
C GLY A 447 -10.20 23.31 1.15
N GLU A 448 -10.18 24.33 0.29
CA GLU A 448 -10.88 24.27 -0.99
C GLU A 448 -10.35 23.21 -1.94
N LEU A 449 -9.03 22.98 -1.96
CA LEU A 449 -8.44 21.90 -2.76
C LEU A 449 -8.67 20.52 -2.15
N ASN A 450 -8.71 20.39 -0.82
CA ASN A 450 -8.99 19.13 -0.14
C ASN A 450 -10.44 18.65 -0.31
N GLU A 451 -11.38 19.56 -0.56
CA GLU A 451 -12.79 19.24 -0.85
C GLU A 451 -13.01 18.73 -2.28
N ARG A 452 -11.94 18.67 -3.11
CA ARG A 452 -12.04 18.41 -4.56
C ARG A 452 -11.32 17.14 -4.97
N ALA A 453 -11.64 16.69 -6.18
CA ALA A 453 -11.01 15.55 -6.82
C ALA A 453 -10.05 15.99 -7.93
N ILE A 454 -9.07 15.12 -8.21
CA ILE A 454 -8.34 15.16 -9.49
C ILE A 454 -9.35 15.00 -10.63
N GLY A 455 -9.21 15.80 -11.68
CA GLY A 455 -10.14 15.93 -12.79
C GLY A 455 -11.24 16.97 -12.57
N ASP A 456 -11.44 17.48 -11.34
CA ASP A 456 -12.43 18.53 -11.13
C ASP A 456 -12.01 19.81 -11.85
N ARG A 457 -12.98 20.44 -12.51
CA ARG A 457 -12.81 21.77 -13.10
C ARG A 457 -13.13 22.83 -12.08
N VAL A 458 -12.24 23.80 -11.97
CA VAL A 458 -12.35 24.91 -11.05
C VAL A 458 -12.17 26.24 -11.77
N LEU A 459 -12.86 27.27 -11.29
CA LEU A 459 -12.75 28.63 -11.79
C LEU A 459 -12.01 29.48 -10.76
N PHE A 460 -10.81 29.92 -11.11
CA PHE A 460 -10.09 30.92 -10.34
C PHE A 460 -10.45 32.31 -10.85
N GLU A 461 -10.81 33.21 -9.94
CA GLU A 461 -10.80 34.64 -10.20
C GLU A 461 -9.47 35.21 -9.70
N MET A 462 -8.75 35.89 -10.58
CA MET A 462 -7.42 36.39 -10.32
C MET A 462 -7.22 37.80 -10.84
N ASP A 463 -6.22 38.48 -10.31
CA ASP A 463 -5.75 39.77 -10.78
C ASP A 463 -4.38 39.60 -11.41
N ARG A 464 -4.24 40.03 -12.67
CA ARG A 464 -2.98 40.11 -13.39
C ARG A 464 -2.75 41.56 -13.77
N ASP A 465 -1.70 42.16 -13.22
CA ASP A 465 -1.31 43.55 -13.47
C ASP A 465 -2.42 44.60 -13.20
N GLY A 466 -3.34 44.32 -12.27
CA GLY A 466 -4.48 45.18 -11.92
C GLY A 466 -5.78 44.86 -12.66
N ASP A 467 -5.74 43.94 -13.63
CA ASP A 467 -6.92 43.50 -14.38
C ASP A 467 -7.50 42.21 -13.79
N ALA A 468 -8.79 42.25 -13.47
CA ALA A 468 -9.54 41.08 -13.04
C ALA A 468 -9.76 40.11 -14.20
N ARG A 469 -9.43 38.83 -13.99
CA ARG A 469 -9.55 37.75 -14.96
C ARG A 469 -10.13 36.51 -14.31
N SER A 470 -10.80 35.69 -15.11
CA SER A 470 -11.27 34.37 -14.70
C SER A 470 -10.53 33.31 -15.52
N ILE A 471 -10.03 32.27 -14.86
CA ILE A 471 -9.30 31.18 -15.49
C ILE A 471 -9.88 29.85 -15.04
N ALA A 472 -10.38 29.08 -16.00
CA ALA A 472 -10.86 27.72 -15.75
C ALA A 472 -9.66 26.77 -15.84
N MET A 473 -9.57 25.84 -14.89
CA MET A 473 -8.47 24.89 -14.81
C MET A 473 -9.00 23.55 -14.33
N GLU A 474 -8.41 22.47 -14.84
CA GLU A 474 -8.65 21.12 -14.35
C GLU A 474 -7.59 20.73 -13.32
N LEU A 475 -8.01 20.21 -12.17
CA LEU A 475 -7.10 19.81 -11.08
C LEU A 475 -6.38 18.51 -11.44
N GLY A 476 -5.05 18.53 -11.41
CA GLY A 476 -4.20 17.40 -11.72
C GLY A 476 -3.52 16.83 -10.48
N ILE A 477 -2.63 15.88 -10.72
CA ILE A 477 -1.70 15.34 -9.70
C ILE A 477 -0.38 16.10 -9.72
N ARG A 478 0.38 15.98 -8.63
CA ARG A 478 1.71 16.58 -8.56
C ARG A 478 2.70 15.83 -9.47
N PRO A 479 3.30 16.50 -10.48
CA PRO A 479 4.35 15.86 -11.29
C PRO A 479 5.52 15.41 -10.41
N GLY A 480 6.05 14.22 -10.64
CA GLY A 480 7.21 13.70 -9.91
C GLY A 480 6.95 13.32 -8.44
N SER A 481 5.70 13.34 -7.97
CA SER A 481 5.33 13.13 -6.56
C SER A 481 5.22 11.69 -6.11
N SER A 482 5.48 10.72 -6.97
CA SER A 482 5.44 9.30 -6.60
C SER A 482 6.53 8.87 -5.61
N THR A 483 7.16 9.85 -4.96
CA THR A 483 8.30 9.75 -4.03
C THR A 483 7.93 9.23 -2.63
N TYR A 484 6.64 9.02 -2.31
CA TYR A 484 6.19 8.74 -0.94
C TYR A 484 5.32 7.47 -0.85
N GLY A 485 5.96 6.30 -0.75
CA GLY A 485 5.21 5.13 -0.29
C GLY A 485 5.88 3.77 -0.39
N LEU A 486 6.90 3.56 -1.22
CA LEU A 486 7.49 2.23 -1.36
C LEU A 486 8.61 2.02 -0.34
N PRO A 487 8.46 1.11 0.65
CA PRO A 487 9.58 0.73 1.50
C PRO A 487 10.70 0.18 0.62
N THR A 488 11.96 0.48 0.95
CA THR A 488 13.15 -0.06 0.25
C THR A 488 13.36 -1.55 0.51
N ASN A 489 12.59 -2.14 1.43
CA ASN A 489 12.91 -3.42 2.05
C ASN A 489 11.72 -4.39 2.07
N THR A 490 10.72 -4.23 1.20
CA THR A 490 9.54 -5.12 1.18
C THR A 490 9.21 -5.58 -0.23
N THR A 491 8.86 -6.86 -0.38
CA THR A 491 8.53 -7.52 -1.66
C THR A 491 7.28 -6.96 -2.34
N THR A 492 6.34 -6.41 -1.59
CA THR A 492 5.05 -5.93 -2.09
C THR A 492 4.96 -4.41 -2.00
N ALA A 493 4.54 -3.77 -3.10
CA ALA A 493 4.37 -2.32 -3.21
C ALA A 493 3.13 -1.81 -2.44
N THR A 494 3.12 -0.55 -2.01
CA THR A 494 1.94 0.12 -1.42
C THR A 494 1.07 0.73 -2.51
N SER A 495 -0.22 0.90 -2.25
CA SER A 495 -1.13 1.60 -3.13
C SER A 495 -1.02 3.11 -2.92
N ARG A 496 -1.14 3.87 -4.01
CA ARG A 496 -1.35 5.32 -3.89
C ARG A 496 -2.71 5.57 -3.22
N LEU A 497 -2.70 6.39 -2.19
CA LEU A 497 -3.92 6.81 -1.49
C LEU A 497 -4.41 8.14 -2.07
N ARG A 498 -5.65 8.13 -2.55
CA ARG A 498 -6.33 9.29 -3.14
C ARG A 498 -7.07 10.14 -2.11
N GLY A 499 -7.54 9.53 -1.04
CA GLY A 499 -7.95 10.28 0.14
C GLY A 499 -9.04 9.62 0.93
N GLY A 500 -9.30 10.28 2.04
CA GLY A 500 -9.89 9.71 3.23
C GLY A 500 -11.21 9.06 3.02
N PHE A 501 -11.18 7.78 2.68
CA PHE A 501 -12.28 6.86 2.48
C PHE A 501 -13.24 6.79 3.67
N GLY A 502 -13.34 7.79 4.54
CA GLY A 502 -14.18 7.87 5.72
C GLY A 502 -13.87 6.73 6.66
N GLU A 503 -14.94 6.16 7.19
CA GLU A 503 -14.87 4.94 7.99
C GLU A 503 -14.47 3.75 7.13
N VAL A 504 -13.43 3.05 7.59
CA VAL A 504 -12.82 1.88 6.94
C VAL A 504 -12.47 0.83 7.99
N HIS A 505 -12.21 -0.40 7.53
CA HIS A 505 -11.47 -1.38 8.30
C HIS A 505 -10.02 -1.41 7.80
N LEU A 506 -9.07 -1.56 8.74
CA LEU A 506 -7.69 -1.90 8.41
C LEU A 506 -7.50 -3.40 8.67
N LEU A 507 -7.01 -4.10 7.66
CA LEU A 507 -6.80 -5.54 7.65
C LEU A 507 -5.31 -5.84 7.51
N ASP A 508 -4.75 -6.72 8.32
CA ASP A 508 -3.32 -7.06 8.32
C ASP A 508 -2.93 -8.15 7.30
N ALA A 509 -3.51 -8.12 6.10
CA ALA A 509 -3.23 -9.08 5.02
C ALA A 509 -2.05 -8.65 4.13
N ASP A 510 -1.33 -9.61 3.54
CA ASP A 510 -0.21 -9.39 2.61
C ASP A 510 -0.66 -9.52 1.15
N ILE A 511 -1.64 -8.70 0.75
CA ILE A 511 -2.21 -8.70 -0.59
C ILE A 511 -1.41 -7.77 -1.52
N PRO A 512 -0.95 -8.23 -2.70
CA PRO A 512 -0.25 -7.37 -3.66
C PRO A 512 -1.18 -6.31 -4.29
N PRO A 513 -0.64 -5.16 -4.76
CA PRO A 513 -1.47 -4.07 -5.31
C PRO A 513 -2.40 -4.44 -6.48
N HIS A 514 -2.05 -5.44 -7.30
CA HIS A 514 -2.88 -5.89 -8.42
C HIS A 514 -4.09 -6.74 -7.96
N GLN A 515 -4.13 -7.16 -6.70
CA GLN A 515 -5.29 -7.80 -6.07
C GLN A 515 -6.18 -6.81 -5.30
N ILE A 516 -5.93 -5.51 -5.42
CA ILE A 516 -6.85 -4.49 -4.90
C ILE A 516 -8.08 -4.41 -5.81
N GLY A 517 -9.25 -4.22 -5.19
CA GLY A 517 -10.55 -4.32 -5.85
C GLY A 517 -11.28 -5.63 -5.58
N SER A 518 -10.73 -6.43 -4.65
CA SER A 518 -11.31 -7.69 -4.21
C SER A 518 -12.37 -7.52 -3.13
N PRO A 519 -13.44 -8.33 -3.15
CA PRO A 519 -14.38 -8.44 -2.05
C PRO A 519 -13.73 -9.14 -0.84
N VAL A 520 -14.23 -8.77 0.34
CA VAL A 520 -13.76 -9.28 1.64
C VAL A 520 -14.94 -9.93 2.36
N VAL A 521 -14.73 -11.14 2.87
CA VAL A 521 -15.74 -11.93 3.57
C VAL A 521 -15.29 -12.32 4.99
N ASP A 522 -16.22 -12.69 5.85
CA ASP A 522 -15.91 -13.33 7.15
C ASP A 522 -15.74 -14.86 7.01
N LEU A 523 -15.45 -15.54 8.13
CA LEU A 523 -15.32 -17.00 8.18
C LEU A 523 -16.63 -17.77 7.90
N GLU A 524 -17.77 -17.09 7.82
CA GLU A 524 -19.04 -17.66 7.34
C GLU A 524 -19.29 -17.42 5.85
N GLY A 525 -18.34 -16.78 5.15
CA GLY A 525 -18.45 -16.41 3.74
C GLY A 525 -19.41 -15.25 3.49
N ARG A 526 -19.77 -14.47 4.52
CA ARG A 526 -20.63 -13.29 4.37
C ARG A 526 -19.81 -12.08 3.96
N LEU A 527 -20.33 -11.25 3.07
CA LEU A 527 -19.69 -10.04 2.59
C LEU A 527 -19.57 -9.00 3.70
N VAL A 528 -18.34 -8.56 3.91
CA VAL A 528 -17.93 -7.57 4.91
C VAL A 528 -17.50 -6.28 4.24
N GLY A 529 -16.67 -6.37 3.20
CA GLY A 529 -16.05 -5.18 2.63
C GLY A 529 -15.42 -5.38 1.26
N TRP A 530 -14.66 -4.38 0.84
CA TRP A 530 -14.00 -4.33 -0.45
C TRP A 530 -12.64 -3.63 -0.33
N THR A 531 -11.58 -4.26 -0.83
CA THR A 531 -10.21 -3.73 -0.72
C THR A 531 -10.03 -2.53 -1.65
N VAL A 532 -9.62 -1.39 -1.10
CA VAL A 532 -9.43 -0.15 -1.87
C VAL A 532 -7.98 0.28 -1.97
N ALA A 533 -7.14 -0.12 -1.03
CA ALA A 533 -5.73 0.24 -1.05
C ALA A 533 -4.91 -0.62 -0.10
N ARG A 534 -3.65 -0.86 -0.42
CA ARG A 534 -2.64 -1.27 0.54
C ARG A 534 -1.94 -0.04 1.10
N ARG A 535 -2.14 0.24 2.38
CA ARG A 535 -1.64 1.46 3.05
C ARG A 535 -0.19 1.32 3.50
N THR A 536 0.19 0.17 4.01
CA THR A 536 1.56 -0.13 4.43
C THR A 536 1.98 -1.51 3.97
N ARG A 537 3.15 -1.98 4.40
CA ARG A 537 3.61 -3.34 4.10
C ARG A 537 2.75 -4.44 4.75
N THR A 538 1.90 -4.09 5.72
CA THR A 538 1.13 -5.03 6.54
C THR A 538 -0.29 -4.53 6.77
N SER A 539 -0.80 -3.61 5.95
CA SER A 539 -2.14 -3.06 6.15
C SER A 539 -2.85 -2.78 4.83
N VAL A 540 -4.00 -3.42 4.67
CA VAL A 540 -4.98 -3.23 3.60
C VAL A 540 -6.16 -2.43 4.13
N VAL A 541 -6.58 -1.43 3.37
CA VAL A 541 -7.75 -0.61 3.60
C VAL A 541 -8.96 -1.28 2.96
N VAL A 542 -9.98 -1.51 3.77
CA VAL A 542 -11.23 -2.17 3.36
C VAL A 542 -12.39 -1.19 3.57
N ILE A 543 -13.13 -0.92 2.50
CA ILE A 543 -14.37 -0.14 2.58
C ILE A 543 -15.51 -1.09 3.01
N PRO A 544 -16.34 -0.73 4.00
CA PRO A 544 -17.50 -1.53 4.38
C PRO A 544 -18.43 -1.79 3.19
N TRP A 545 -18.87 -3.04 3.01
CA TRP A 545 -19.63 -3.48 1.84
C TRP A 545 -20.91 -2.68 1.64
N LYS A 546 -21.63 -2.41 2.75
CA LYS A 546 -22.85 -1.59 2.73
C LYS A 546 -22.59 -0.22 2.11
N ARG A 547 -21.48 0.44 2.49
CA ARG A 547 -21.14 1.76 1.95
C ARG A 547 -20.76 1.71 0.48
N LEU A 548 -20.02 0.68 0.06
CA LEU A 548 -19.74 0.43 -1.35
C LEU A 548 -21.05 0.36 -2.15
N THR A 549 -21.99 -0.50 -1.73
CA THR A 549 -23.26 -0.69 -2.44
C THR A 549 -24.13 0.57 -2.44
N GLU A 550 -24.23 1.29 -1.31
CA GLU A 550 -24.97 2.56 -1.24
C GLU A 550 -24.40 3.62 -2.17
N ARG A 551 -23.08 3.64 -2.39
CA ARG A 551 -22.45 4.53 -3.37
C ARG A 551 -22.76 4.10 -4.79
N VAL A 552 -22.54 2.84 -5.12
CA VAL A 552 -22.80 2.29 -6.45
C VAL A 552 -24.24 2.53 -6.89
N ASP A 553 -25.21 2.33 -6.01
CA ASP A 553 -26.64 2.53 -6.31
C ASP A 553 -27.02 4.00 -6.56
N ARG A 554 -26.21 4.95 -6.07
CA ARG A 554 -26.42 6.40 -6.24
C ARG A 554 -25.59 7.00 -7.37
N LEU A 555 -24.69 6.25 -7.99
CA LEU A 555 -23.88 6.75 -9.10
C LEU A 555 -24.74 6.91 -10.35
N ASP A 556 -24.91 8.15 -10.79
CA ASP A 556 -25.52 8.47 -12.08
C ASP A 556 -24.52 8.19 -13.22
N PRO A 557 -24.89 7.38 -14.23
CA PRO A 557 -24.01 7.11 -15.36
C PRO A 557 -23.76 8.37 -16.21
N ASP A 558 -22.49 8.75 -16.34
CA ASP A 558 -21.98 9.76 -17.27
C ASP A 558 -20.64 9.27 -17.83
N ARG A 559 -20.71 8.65 -19.02
CA ARG A 559 -19.54 8.04 -19.67
C ARG A 559 -18.49 9.07 -20.03
N ASP A 560 -18.91 10.26 -20.43
CA ASP A 560 -17.97 11.31 -20.85
C ASP A 560 -17.24 11.87 -19.63
N GLU A 561 -17.94 12.10 -18.52
CA GLU A 561 -17.32 12.51 -17.25
C GLU A 561 -16.41 11.40 -16.68
N ALA A 562 -16.84 10.14 -16.72
CA ALA A 562 -16.03 9.02 -16.27
C ALA A 562 -14.74 8.89 -17.10
N ALA A 563 -14.83 8.96 -18.43
CA ALA A 563 -13.67 8.94 -19.30
C ALA A 563 -12.72 10.11 -19.01
N ARG A 564 -13.24 11.34 -18.89
CA ARG A 564 -12.44 12.52 -18.53
C ARG A 564 -11.72 12.34 -17.20
N ARG A 565 -12.41 11.91 -16.15
CA ARG A 565 -11.81 11.72 -14.82
C ARG A 565 -10.78 10.60 -14.78
N LEU A 566 -11.01 9.49 -15.49
CA LEU A 566 -9.99 8.45 -15.63
C LEU A 566 -8.74 9.00 -16.34
N CYS A 567 -8.91 9.82 -17.37
CA CYS A 567 -7.80 10.50 -18.01
C CYS A 567 -7.05 11.42 -17.03
N ALA A 568 -7.73 12.13 -16.14
CA ALA A 568 -7.09 12.97 -15.13
C ALA A 568 -6.25 12.18 -14.09
N TYR A 569 -6.58 10.92 -13.80
CA TYR A 569 -5.74 10.05 -12.94
C TYR A 569 -4.49 9.52 -13.64
N ARG A 570 -4.49 9.51 -14.98
CA ARG A 570 -3.28 9.28 -15.76
C ARG A 570 -2.42 10.52 -15.60
N VAL A 571 -1.12 10.34 -15.39
CA VAL A 571 -0.22 11.49 -15.32
C VAL A 571 -0.32 12.21 -16.65
N GLY A 572 -1.03 13.34 -16.68
CA GLY A 572 -1.15 14.18 -17.86
C GLY A 572 0.10 15.05 -17.95
N VAL A 573 1.17 14.54 -18.56
CA VAL A 573 2.27 15.43 -18.93
C VAL A 573 1.72 16.40 -19.96
N THR A 574 1.74 17.68 -19.61
CA THR A 574 1.24 18.76 -20.47
C THR A 574 2.42 19.55 -20.99
N GLU A 575 2.31 20.00 -22.24
CA GLU A 575 3.29 20.88 -22.85
C GLU A 575 3.48 22.16 -22.02
N SER A 576 4.73 22.47 -21.68
CA SER A 576 5.09 23.72 -21.00
C SER A 576 4.89 24.92 -21.92
N ALA A 577 4.86 26.13 -21.35
CA ALA A 577 4.60 27.35 -22.13
C ALA A 577 5.61 27.61 -23.26
N ASP A 578 6.84 27.10 -23.12
CA ASP A 578 7.93 27.14 -24.10
C ASP A 578 7.87 26.00 -25.14
N GLY A 579 6.90 25.10 -25.01
CA GLY A 579 6.71 23.96 -25.88
C GLY A 579 7.41 22.68 -25.46
N THR A 580 8.10 22.68 -24.31
CA THR A 580 8.83 21.50 -23.81
C THR A 580 7.88 20.51 -23.13
N ILE A 581 8.07 19.21 -23.37
CA ILE A 581 7.33 18.13 -22.69
C ILE A 581 8.33 17.29 -21.88
N GLU A 582 8.15 17.22 -20.57
CA GLU A 582 9.02 16.44 -19.66
C GLU A 582 8.34 15.15 -19.21
N LEU A 583 8.86 14.01 -19.64
CA LEU A 583 8.42 12.65 -19.29
C LEU A 583 9.33 12.07 -18.21
N SER A 584 9.03 12.32 -16.94
CA SER A 584 9.85 11.83 -15.83
C SER A 584 9.67 10.33 -15.57
N ALA A 585 10.69 9.65 -15.03
CA ALA A 585 10.57 8.28 -14.55
C ALA A 585 9.50 8.11 -13.46
N SER A 586 9.29 9.13 -12.64
CA SER A 586 8.30 9.11 -11.55
C SER A 586 6.85 9.05 -12.07
N ASP A 587 6.65 9.52 -13.29
CA ASP A 587 5.37 9.64 -13.98
C ASP A 587 5.12 8.48 -14.97
N ALA A 588 6.14 7.65 -15.20
CA ALA A 588 6.10 6.53 -16.11
C ALA A 588 5.35 5.32 -15.54
N PHE A 589 4.56 4.67 -16.37
CA PHE A 589 3.95 3.37 -16.10
C PHE A 589 4.88 2.25 -16.56
N PRO A 590 5.29 1.32 -15.68
CA PRO A 590 6.04 0.16 -16.11
C PRO A 590 5.18 -0.76 -16.96
N ILE A 591 5.79 -1.33 -18.00
CA ILE A 591 5.30 -2.44 -18.82
C ILE A 591 6.24 -3.62 -18.54
N GLY A 592 5.71 -4.84 -18.44
CA GLY A 592 6.48 -6.05 -18.15
C GLY A 592 6.65 -6.35 -16.65
N ASP A 593 7.10 -7.58 -16.38
CA ASP A 593 7.16 -8.17 -15.04
C ASP A 593 8.56 -8.10 -14.42
N ALA A 594 9.59 -7.78 -15.18
CA ALA A 594 10.98 -7.75 -14.72
C ALA A 594 11.42 -6.34 -14.31
N ILE A 595 10.92 -5.31 -14.99
CA ILE A 595 11.21 -3.91 -14.68
C ILE A 595 10.95 -3.56 -13.20
N ARG A 596 11.90 -2.87 -12.56
CA ARG A 596 11.83 -2.49 -11.14
C ARG A 596 12.05 -1.00 -10.97
N ARG A 597 11.30 -0.47 -10.01
CA ARG A 597 11.48 0.90 -9.56
C ARG A 597 12.65 0.95 -8.59
N GLU A 598 13.59 1.84 -8.86
CA GLU A 598 14.79 2.01 -8.04
C GLU A 598 14.86 3.42 -7.45
N ARG A 599 15.59 3.58 -6.35
CA ARG A 599 15.93 4.91 -5.82
C ARG A 599 17.24 5.39 -6.45
N PHE A 600 17.42 6.72 -6.45
CA PHE A 600 18.66 7.43 -6.77
C PHE A 600 18.86 7.82 -8.25
N ALA A 601 18.06 8.77 -8.73
CA ALA A 601 18.54 9.73 -9.73
C ALA A 601 19.50 10.76 -9.09
N PRO A 602 20.36 11.47 -9.85
CA PRO A 602 21.33 12.43 -9.32
C PRO A 602 20.71 13.58 -8.49
N ASP A 603 19.44 13.88 -8.72
CA ASP A 603 18.64 14.90 -8.03
C ASP A 603 17.85 14.35 -6.83
N GLY A 604 18.02 13.07 -6.50
CA GLY A 604 17.23 12.36 -5.49
C GLY A 604 15.88 11.83 -5.99
N GLY A 605 15.61 11.90 -7.29
CA GLY A 605 14.42 11.37 -7.95
C GLY A 605 14.37 9.84 -8.09
N THR A 606 13.27 9.36 -8.67
CA THR A 606 13.02 7.95 -8.98
C THR A 606 13.69 7.55 -10.28
N THR A 607 14.14 6.31 -10.36
CA THR A 607 14.61 5.69 -11.60
C THR A 607 13.91 4.36 -11.85
N TRP A 608 13.99 3.87 -13.08
CA TRP A 608 13.58 2.52 -13.45
C TRP A 608 14.79 1.72 -13.89
N GLY A 609 14.98 0.51 -13.36
CA GLY A 609 16.08 -0.40 -13.68
C GLY A 609 15.63 -1.86 -13.69
N SER A 610 16.57 -2.79 -13.86
CA SER A 610 16.28 -4.25 -13.91
C SER A 610 15.34 -4.71 -15.06
N TRP A 611 15.29 -3.97 -16.16
CA TRP A 611 14.47 -4.28 -17.33
C TRP A 611 15.23 -5.34 -18.12
N SER A 612 14.84 -6.61 -17.96
CA SER A 612 15.60 -7.77 -18.44
C SER A 612 14.83 -8.58 -19.48
N ASP A 613 13.56 -8.23 -19.73
CA ASP A 613 12.74 -8.78 -20.80
C ASP A 613 12.62 -7.79 -21.99
N VAL A 614 12.37 -8.30 -23.19
CA VAL A 614 12.04 -7.48 -24.36
C VAL A 614 10.64 -6.86 -24.26
N ASP A 615 9.76 -7.47 -23.47
CA ASP A 615 8.41 -6.96 -23.21
C ASP A 615 8.38 -5.94 -22.05
N ASP A 616 9.52 -5.71 -21.39
CA ASP A 616 9.65 -4.64 -20.39
C ASP A 616 9.67 -3.25 -21.05
N GLY A 617 9.10 -2.24 -20.40
CA GLY A 617 9.05 -0.91 -20.98
C GLY A 617 8.48 0.16 -20.06
N LEU A 618 8.38 1.37 -20.59
CA LEU A 618 7.70 2.48 -19.93
C LEU A 618 6.65 3.11 -20.84
N GLU A 619 5.55 3.55 -20.24
CA GLU A 619 4.47 4.26 -20.90
C GLU A 619 4.14 5.56 -20.15
N TRP A 620 3.80 6.60 -20.90
CA TRP A 620 3.23 7.84 -20.36
C TRP A 620 1.95 8.17 -21.11
N SER A 621 0.97 8.74 -20.40
CA SER A 621 -0.08 9.50 -21.06
C SER A 621 0.36 10.95 -21.15
N LEU A 622 0.15 11.60 -22.29
CA LEU A 622 0.45 13.02 -22.44
C LEU A 622 -0.62 13.72 -23.26
N ARG A 623 -0.68 15.03 -23.10
CA ARG A 623 -1.52 15.91 -23.92
C ARG A 623 -0.63 16.82 -24.76
N VAL A 624 -0.78 16.71 -26.08
CA VAL A 624 -0.08 17.56 -27.04
C VAL A 624 -1.03 18.67 -27.47
N ASP A 625 -0.72 19.92 -27.12
CA ASP A 625 -1.62 21.03 -27.41
C ASP A 625 -1.49 21.53 -28.85
N ARG A 626 -0.29 21.41 -29.44
CA ARG A 626 -0.03 21.84 -30.82
C ARG A 626 0.86 20.85 -31.56
N PRO A 627 0.61 20.57 -32.85
CA PRO A 627 1.52 19.76 -33.66
C PRO A 627 2.92 20.38 -33.69
N GLY A 628 3.94 19.57 -33.96
CA GLY A 628 5.28 20.08 -34.25
C GLY A 628 6.36 19.02 -34.20
N ARG A 629 7.57 19.47 -34.51
CA ARG A 629 8.79 18.67 -34.47
C ARG A 629 9.48 18.83 -33.12
N PHE A 630 9.93 17.72 -32.55
CA PHE A 630 10.59 17.71 -31.25
C PHE A 630 11.91 16.96 -31.34
N ARG A 631 12.94 17.47 -30.66
CA ARG A 631 14.14 16.70 -30.33
C ARG A 631 13.87 15.89 -29.07
N VAL A 632 14.17 14.60 -29.12
CA VAL A 632 13.96 13.67 -28.02
C VAL A 632 15.27 13.48 -27.27
N MET A 633 15.31 13.94 -26.01
CA MET A 633 16.45 13.76 -25.12
C MET A 633 16.11 12.70 -24.07
N ILE A 634 17.01 11.77 -23.79
CA ILE A 634 16.85 10.72 -22.76
C ILE A 634 17.92 10.84 -21.69
N ASP A 635 17.50 10.76 -20.43
CA ASP A 635 18.37 10.72 -19.26
C ASP A 635 18.50 9.28 -18.76
N GLN A 636 19.70 8.72 -18.85
CA GLN A 636 19.97 7.33 -18.49
C GLN A 636 21.34 7.11 -17.85
N ALA A 637 21.48 6.00 -17.12
CA ALA A 637 22.75 5.42 -16.69
C ALA A 637 22.83 3.97 -17.18
N CYS A 638 23.95 3.59 -17.79
CA CYS A 638 24.15 2.24 -18.32
C CYS A 638 25.63 1.88 -18.26
N SER A 639 25.96 0.67 -17.83
CA SER A 639 27.35 0.23 -17.85
C SER A 639 27.85 0.08 -19.30
N ARG A 640 29.16 0.29 -19.53
CA ARG A 640 29.79 0.04 -20.84
C ARG A 640 29.58 -1.36 -21.40
N ARG A 641 29.30 -2.36 -20.54
CA ARG A 641 29.08 -3.75 -20.97
C ARG A 641 27.65 -4.02 -21.45
N ASP A 642 26.72 -3.17 -21.03
CA ASP A 642 25.27 -3.35 -21.19
C ASP A 642 24.64 -2.32 -22.14
N ALA A 643 25.43 -1.33 -22.58
CA ALA A 643 25.07 -0.36 -23.61
C ALA A 643 24.83 -1.03 -24.98
N GLU A 644 24.40 -0.24 -25.97
CA GLU A 644 24.08 -0.63 -27.35
C GLU A 644 22.79 -1.47 -27.49
N THR A 645 21.98 -1.53 -26.43
CA THR A 645 20.66 -2.17 -26.48
C THR A 645 19.73 -1.33 -27.35
N PRO A 646 19.15 -1.87 -28.43
CA PRO A 646 18.29 -1.10 -29.32
C PRO A 646 16.95 -0.78 -28.62
N ILE A 647 16.51 0.46 -28.75
CA ILE A 647 15.32 1.00 -28.07
C ILE A 647 14.49 1.83 -29.04
N ARG A 648 13.17 1.90 -28.80
CA ARG A 648 12.21 2.73 -29.52
C ARG A 648 11.48 3.62 -28.55
N PHE A 649 11.45 4.91 -28.85
CA PHE A 649 10.53 5.86 -28.23
C PHE A 649 9.44 6.24 -29.22
N SER A 650 8.18 6.13 -28.85
CA SER A 650 7.04 6.51 -29.68
C SER A 650 6.12 7.50 -28.97
N VAL A 651 5.42 8.33 -29.73
CA VAL A 651 4.32 9.19 -29.29
C VAL A 651 3.18 9.04 -30.30
N GLY A 652 2.11 8.36 -29.91
CA GLY A 652 1.06 7.92 -30.86
C GLY A 652 1.66 7.05 -31.97
N GLU A 653 1.37 7.40 -33.21
CA GLU A 653 1.88 6.72 -34.41
C GLU A 653 3.32 7.13 -34.78
N SER A 654 3.86 8.20 -34.18
CA SER A 654 5.21 8.68 -34.47
C SER A 654 6.22 7.96 -33.59
N SER A 655 7.41 7.66 -34.12
CA SER A 655 8.47 6.99 -33.34
C SER A 655 9.88 7.38 -33.77
N VAL A 656 10.83 7.22 -32.85
CA VAL A 656 12.26 7.34 -33.07
C VAL A 656 12.98 6.15 -32.44
N ASP A 657 13.89 5.56 -33.20
CA ASP A 657 14.68 4.41 -32.78
C ASP A 657 16.12 4.81 -32.49
N SER A 658 16.70 4.25 -31.44
CA SER A 658 18.08 4.51 -31.04
C SER A 658 18.70 3.32 -30.31
N ARG A 659 19.85 3.54 -29.66
CA ARG A 659 20.51 2.55 -28.80
C ARG A 659 20.92 3.17 -27.48
N THR A 660 20.99 2.38 -26.42
CA THR A 660 21.45 2.88 -25.12
C THR A 660 22.93 3.24 -25.15
N GLU A 661 23.29 4.40 -24.60
CA GLU A 661 24.66 4.89 -24.49
C GLU A 661 25.32 4.49 -23.18
N ALA A 662 26.63 4.22 -23.24
CA ALA A 662 27.40 3.87 -22.06
C ALA A 662 27.71 5.10 -21.19
N THR A 663 27.51 4.96 -19.88
CA THR A 663 27.97 5.90 -18.86
C THR A 663 29.08 5.28 -18.00
N ASP A 664 29.61 6.04 -17.05
CA ASP A 664 30.59 5.57 -16.05
C ASP A 664 29.93 4.70 -14.95
N GLY A 665 29.06 3.77 -15.35
CA GLY A 665 28.37 2.82 -14.50
C GLY A 665 26.94 3.21 -14.09
N TRP A 666 26.30 2.31 -13.34
CA TRP A 666 24.88 2.35 -12.98
C TRP A 666 24.45 3.44 -12.00
N THR A 667 25.34 4.36 -11.64
CA THR A 667 25.03 5.47 -10.72
C THR A 667 25.39 6.84 -11.31
N ARG A 668 25.97 6.86 -12.52
CA ARG A 668 26.30 8.09 -13.24
C ARG A 668 25.36 8.25 -14.43
N PHE A 669 24.46 9.20 -14.35
CA PHE A 669 23.51 9.53 -15.41
C PHE A 669 24.14 10.50 -16.42
N GLY A 670 23.71 10.37 -17.66
CA GLY A 670 23.97 11.33 -18.74
C GLY A 670 22.70 11.56 -19.56
N SER A 671 22.69 12.67 -20.28
CA SER A 671 21.60 13.07 -21.18
C SER A 671 22.05 12.88 -22.64
N PHE A 672 21.23 12.21 -23.45
CA PHE A 672 21.58 11.82 -24.81
C PHE A 672 20.44 12.11 -25.79
N SER A 673 20.75 12.49 -27.03
CA SER A 673 19.73 12.74 -28.07
C SER A 673 19.35 11.45 -28.79
N MET A 674 18.08 11.04 -28.70
CA MET A 674 17.54 9.90 -29.45
C MET A 674 17.29 10.23 -30.93
N GLY A 675 17.13 11.50 -31.27
CA GLY A 675 16.77 11.98 -32.60
C GLY A 675 15.59 12.95 -32.56
N GLU A 676 14.89 13.05 -33.68
CA GLU A 676 13.75 13.96 -33.85
C GLU A 676 12.47 13.17 -34.14
N ILE A 677 11.33 13.64 -33.63
CA ILE A 677 10.01 13.07 -33.83
C ILE A 677 9.03 14.16 -34.30
N ASP A 678 8.25 13.86 -35.34
CA ASP A 678 7.20 14.74 -35.84
C ASP A 678 5.84 14.30 -35.27
N ILE A 679 5.29 15.08 -34.34
CA ILE A 679 3.99 14.81 -33.71
C ILE A 679 2.93 15.64 -34.43
N THR A 680 2.03 14.97 -35.15
CA THR A 680 1.03 15.63 -36.00
C THR A 680 -0.35 15.73 -35.36
N GLU A 681 -0.68 14.83 -34.45
CA GLU A 681 -1.96 14.80 -33.75
C GLU A 681 -1.91 15.64 -32.47
N THR A 682 -3.01 16.37 -32.20
CA THR A 682 -3.22 17.09 -30.95
C THR A 682 -4.28 16.42 -30.10
N GLY A 683 -4.21 16.68 -28.80
CA GLY A 683 -5.06 16.04 -27.80
C GLY A 683 -4.29 15.00 -26.99
N GLU A 684 -5.04 14.08 -26.40
CA GLU A 684 -4.47 13.04 -25.55
C GLU A 684 -3.87 11.90 -26.39
N THR A 685 -2.63 11.56 -26.10
CA THR A 685 -1.90 10.47 -26.74
C THR A 685 -1.07 9.68 -25.72
N VAL A 686 -0.35 8.67 -26.18
CA VAL A 686 0.50 7.80 -25.38
C VAL A 686 1.93 7.90 -25.89
N ALA A 687 2.89 8.05 -24.97
CA ALA A 687 4.29 7.84 -25.25
C ALA A 687 4.75 6.49 -24.71
N ARG A 688 5.63 5.79 -25.44
CA ARG A 688 6.22 4.52 -24.99
C ARG A 688 7.72 4.51 -25.20
N LEU A 689 8.44 3.88 -24.28
CA LEU A 689 9.85 3.53 -24.41
C LEU A 689 9.98 2.01 -24.25
N LEU A 690 10.37 1.32 -25.33
CA LEU A 690 10.48 -0.13 -25.38
C LEU A 690 11.87 -0.55 -25.90
N PRO A 691 12.46 -1.64 -25.40
CA PRO A 691 13.56 -2.30 -26.08
C PRO A 691 13.05 -2.98 -27.36
N LEU A 692 13.90 -3.03 -28.38
CA LEU A 692 13.61 -3.69 -29.67
C LEU A 692 14.21 -5.11 -29.74
N ALA A 693 14.97 -5.50 -28.72
CA ALA A 693 15.57 -6.82 -28.59
C ALA A 693 15.82 -7.12 -27.12
N SER A 694 15.82 -8.40 -26.74
CA SER A 694 16.11 -8.82 -25.37
C SER A 694 17.48 -8.28 -24.93
N PRO A 695 17.55 -7.57 -23.79
CA PRO A 695 18.79 -7.06 -23.25
C PRO A 695 19.70 -8.21 -22.81
N ARG A 696 21.01 -7.99 -22.79
CA ARG A 696 21.96 -9.00 -22.28
C ARG A 696 21.91 -9.16 -20.76
N ASN A 697 21.67 -8.05 -20.05
CA ASN A 697 21.47 -8.00 -18.61
C ASN A 697 20.28 -7.06 -18.37
N ASP A 698 20.54 -5.76 -18.33
CA ASP A 698 19.52 -4.71 -18.16
C ASP A 698 19.56 -3.73 -19.33
N VAL A 699 18.41 -3.21 -19.75
CA VAL A 699 18.32 -2.18 -20.81
C VAL A 699 19.08 -0.91 -20.40
N MET A 700 18.69 -0.30 -19.28
CA MET A 700 19.28 0.90 -18.70
C MET A 700 18.74 1.17 -17.29
N LYS A 701 19.35 2.11 -16.56
CA LYS A 701 18.68 2.87 -15.51
C LYS A 701 18.15 4.17 -16.08
N PHE A 702 16.84 4.27 -16.15
CA PHE A 702 16.14 5.39 -16.77
C PHE A 702 15.76 6.45 -15.73
N ALA A 703 15.93 7.73 -16.05
CA ALA A 703 15.50 8.86 -15.23
C ALA A 703 14.42 9.74 -15.88
N GLY A 704 14.43 9.89 -17.20
CA GLY A 704 13.43 10.71 -17.89
C GLY A 704 13.67 10.86 -19.40
N ILE A 705 12.67 11.40 -20.09
CA ILE A 705 12.75 11.89 -21.47
C ILE A 705 12.26 13.33 -21.52
N THR A 706 12.94 14.18 -22.30
CA THR A 706 12.53 15.55 -22.57
C THR A 706 12.33 15.73 -24.06
N LEU A 707 11.14 16.16 -24.47
CA LEU A 707 10.83 16.58 -25.83
C LEU A 707 11.01 18.09 -25.92
N VAL A 708 12.08 18.52 -26.59
CA VAL A 708 12.35 19.94 -26.82
C VAL A 708 11.78 20.32 -28.18
N ARG A 709 10.81 21.22 -28.21
CA ARG A 709 10.23 21.71 -29.46
C ARG A 709 11.30 22.40 -30.29
N ILE A 710 11.41 21.99 -31.55
CA ILE A 710 12.29 22.65 -32.51
C ILE A 710 11.46 23.76 -33.14
N GLU A 711 11.72 25.01 -32.75
CA GLU A 711 11.17 26.16 -33.46
C GLU A 711 11.72 26.17 -34.90
N ASP A 712 10.93 26.67 -35.87
CA ASP A 712 11.38 26.99 -37.23
C ASP A 712 12.43 28.13 -37.20
N ALA A 713 13.58 27.89 -36.59
CA ALA A 713 14.72 28.79 -36.53
C ALA A 713 15.81 28.25 -37.47
N ALA A 714 16.38 29.15 -38.28
CA ALA A 714 17.39 28.87 -39.29
C ALA A 714 18.55 27.99 -38.77
N PRO A 715 19.16 27.15 -39.63
CA PRO A 715 20.08 26.10 -39.21
C PRO A 715 21.31 26.69 -38.49
N MET A 716 21.54 26.24 -37.25
CA MET A 716 22.76 26.49 -36.50
C MET A 716 23.67 25.25 -36.53
N GLU A 717 24.97 25.52 -36.68
CA GLU A 717 26.06 24.54 -36.84
C GLU A 717 26.15 23.53 -35.69
N GLU A 718 26.49 22.29 -36.08
CA GLU A 718 26.57 21.08 -35.26
C GLU A 718 27.78 21.12 -34.30
N ASP A 719 27.53 20.97 -33.00
CA ASP A 719 28.45 20.27 -32.08
C ASP A 719 27.70 19.84 -30.80
N GLU A 720 26.95 18.73 -30.90
CA GLU A 720 26.42 18.00 -29.74
C GLU A 720 26.60 16.48 -29.95
N PRO A 721 26.87 15.71 -28.88
CA PRO A 721 27.02 14.25 -28.97
C PRO A 721 25.71 13.59 -29.41
N ARG A 722 25.73 12.95 -30.58
CA ARG A 722 24.60 12.23 -31.19
C ARG A 722 24.64 10.76 -30.81
N MET A 723 23.51 10.16 -30.44
CA MET A 723 23.41 8.70 -30.36
C MET A 723 23.54 8.08 -31.75
N THR A 724 23.97 6.82 -31.81
CA THR A 724 24.10 6.09 -33.08
C THR A 724 22.72 5.63 -33.56
N PRO A 725 22.14 6.21 -34.64
CA PRO A 725 20.83 5.79 -35.12
C PRO A 725 20.91 4.38 -35.73
N LEU A 726 19.80 3.63 -35.63
CA LEU A 726 19.64 2.34 -36.29
C LEU A 726 19.75 2.54 -37.81
N ARG A 727 20.84 2.06 -38.43
CA ARG A 727 20.93 1.97 -39.89
C ARG A 727 19.86 1.00 -40.38
N GLU A 728 18.97 1.47 -41.26
CA GLU A 728 18.11 0.59 -42.04
C GLU A 728 18.97 -0.43 -42.80
N SER A 729 18.91 -1.68 -42.37
CA SER A 729 19.45 -2.79 -43.15
C SER A 729 18.45 -3.09 -44.28
N GLY A 730 18.64 -2.43 -45.42
CA GLY A 730 18.01 -2.80 -46.70
C GLY A 730 18.82 -3.86 -47.45
N PRO A 731 18.21 -4.50 -48.46
CA PRO A 731 17.59 -5.84 -48.39
C PRO A 731 18.56 -7.01 -48.37
#